data_AF-A0A2E8D875-F1
#
_entry.id   AF-A0A2E8D875-F1
#
_cell.length_a   1.000
_cell.length_b   1.000
_cell.length_c   1.000
_cell.angle_alpha   90.00
_cell.angle_beta   90.00
_cell.angle_gamma   90.00
#
_symmetry.space_group_name_H-M   'P 1'
#
loop_
_entity.id
_entity.type
_entity.pdbx_description
1 polymer ?
#
loop_
_entity_poly.entity_id
_entity_poly.type
_entity_poly.pdbx_seq_one_letter_code
_entity_poly.pdbx_strand_id
1 'polypeptide(L)'
;MRGVNNIYRVRVIAALMTTMMVAIGSPLLCAQPLVSVLSLRNTEVPFCYVAGGLRRWPVFANGSGERDKLVLTVLTDGEARASGTDVVVEKILVSVSRDGFLKIVAPTGSTLEFEVELTVERDGSPREQQRLSVRPAPPDRPISYVADLVDDLIRIYWDSNSHRFRPITKNGFDQYFRRLQAQGISRLIVWQSPFPLIADPANYEEEDWGRFERQARAILDCEALADSMRETPLLKSYEWLGMLMKLRLNRDFDRMFTRSAVEHEIKLTASFRPFEAALTKYYEVPAFDTNGTYLWGFLPGATPVVNYHPDQVSFAHYREILRQMGKPAEAELKTIEIAGLGAPRTIADRLKDGHDDLVLLASPFPPLDETSFVLVRQDDGDFELVPYAKIRGKTESRRIRLEGAKIRVEDSRLVIDGLELPDSSRYVILRSASDYGDTIELPVILDVTLRAKAGNRLGRANVYCSLDGDDSDSRLTRVAGIPSNGLYHTEFQAIEKSIDYFRKAGKKTWRLGDGSLVIDRGDLWSVEMTDFNRPAAREFVARELKTILSHDAFDEILINTRSHTQLSGSTGDGIDGVRPMTHYRLSGKNYSHYGIDRAFGPIAMADEPGINSLPVEQISTWQSGEWQRPCRPENSEFMWRYHRNRAIANGVRALLVDLEREFPQTRIRAVIPQSESVIRGTEDALADMPKPAGGVYGRDYFRHVWGSLNYIPAIGEGMSIIDLSGLSVEPVFLGIRYAPGPGPLDAFVGRYLDDLVGNRGSRFKGPKSFFYEAQETLRAADKAGTRKRREEIICNLLDRDAINEVLLYEAADWTYYLPLSDRELSTHGFLDRCAK
;
A
#
# COMPACT_ATOMS: atom_id res chain seq x y z
N MET A 1 23.54 -59.99 43.54
CA MET A 1 23.99 -59.67 44.92
C MET A 1 22.93 -58.76 45.56
N ARG A 2 22.40 -59.21 46.72
CA ARG A 2 21.52 -58.60 47.76
C ARG A 2 21.12 -57.11 47.55
N GLY A 3 19.90 -56.61 47.81
CA GLY A 3 18.69 -57.02 48.54
C GLY A 3 17.96 -55.71 48.94
N VAL A 4 16.71 -55.45 48.57
CA VAL A 4 15.44 -55.63 49.32
C VAL A 4 15.27 -54.78 50.59
N ASN A 5 14.22 -53.93 50.62
CA ASN A 5 13.23 -53.66 51.69
C ASN A 5 12.35 -52.45 51.24
N ASN A 6 11.05 -52.46 50.92
CA ASN A 6 9.85 -53.29 51.17
C ASN A 6 8.98 -52.85 52.38
N ILE A 7 7.65 -52.89 52.18
CA ILE A 7 6.52 -53.04 53.15
C ILE A 7 5.98 -51.70 53.76
N TYR A 8 4.67 -51.36 53.76
CA TYR A 8 3.45 -52.01 54.32
C TYR A 8 2.17 -51.56 53.56
N ARG A 9 1.19 -52.40 53.16
CA ARG A 9 0.25 -53.34 53.85
C ARG A 9 -0.64 -52.66 54.91
N VAL A 10 -1.95 -52.92 55.14
CA VAL A 10 -3.05 -53.70 54.53
C VAL A 10 -4.31 -53.48 55.42
N ARG A 11 -5.53 -53.43 54.84
CA ARG A 11 -6.91 -53.66 55.38
C ARG A 11 -7.42 -52.73 56.51
N VAL A 12 -8.69 -52.30 56.56
CA VAL A 12 -9.94 -53.05 56.89
C VAL A 12 -11.22 -52.20 56.52
N ILE A 13 -12.35 -52.90 56.37
CA ILE A 13 -13.74 -52.48 56.03
C ILE A 13 -14.40 -51.49 57.02
N ALA A 14 -15.18 -50.49 56.54
CA ALA A 14 -16.51 -50.07 57.07
C ALA A 14 -17.17 -48.87 56.34
N ALA A 15 -18.51 -48.97 56.16
CA ALA A 15 -19.57 -47.95 56.21
C ALA A 15 -19.85 -46.95 55.04
N LEU A 16 -20.96 -47.25 54.33
CA LEU A 16 -22.21 -46.46 54.19
C LEU A 16 -22.18 -44.91 54.05
N MET A 17 -22.88 -44.50 52.97
CA MET A 17 -23.84 -43.38 52.87
C MET A 17 -23.37 -41.96 52.49
N THR A 18 -23.80 -41.59 51.27
CA THR A 18 -24.57 -40.37 50.94
C THR A 18 -23.82 -39.13 50.44
N THR A 19 -24.37 -38.57 49.35
CA THR A 19 -24.19 -37.24 48.74
C THR A 19 -22.85 -37.02 48.02
N MET A 20 -22.78 -36.63 46.75
CA MET A 20 -23.71 -35.84 45.95
C MET A 20 -23.35 -36.05 44.47
N MET A 21 -24.31 -36.52 43.66
CA MET A 21 -24.32 -36.24 42.23
C MET A 21 -24.36 -34.72 42.09
N VAL A 22 -23.25 -34.10 41.68
CA VAL A 22 -23.28 -32.77 41.10
C VAL A 22 -23.02 -32.94 39.62
N ALA A 23 -24.04 -32.60 38.85
CA ALA A 23 -24.01 -32.50 37.41
C ALA A 23 -22.75 -31.78 36.94
N ILE A 24 -21.95 -32.42 36.07
CA ILE A 24 -21.22 -31.67 35.06
C ILE A 24 -22.28 -31.30 34.02
N GLY A 25 -23.13 -30.35 34.38
CA GLY A 25 -23.83 -29.58 33.39
C GLY A 25 -22.74 -28.93 32.56
N SER A 26 -22.81 -29.11 31.24
CA SER A 26 -22.50 -28.01 30.35
C SER A 26 -23.03 -26.75 31.04
N PRO A 27 -22.28 -25.65 31.16
CA PRO A 27 -22.99 -24.40 31.20
C PRO A 27 -23.79 -24.40 29.90
N LEU A 28 -25.08 -24.74 30.01
CA LEU A 28 -26.10 -23.91 29.38
C LEU A 28 -25.57 -22.52 29.64
N LEU A 29 -24.92 -21.95 28.62
CA LEU A 29 -24.84 -20.53 28.45
C LEU A 29 -26.30 -20.11 28.52
N CYS A 30 -26.79 -19.85 29.74
CA CYS A 30 -27.79 -18.84 29.94
C CYS A 30 -27.15 -17.64 29.26
N ALA A 31 -27.52 -17.43 27.99
CA ALA A 31 -27.25 -16.19 27.30
C ALA A 31 -27.65 -15.13 28.32
N GLN A 32 -26.66 -14.39 28.83
CA GLN A 32 -26.96 -13.26 29.70
C GLN A 32 -28.01 -12.45 28.93
N PRO A 33 -29.16 -12.13 29.54
CA PRO A 33 -30.20 -11.42 28.83
C PRO A 33 -29.57 -10.19 28.22
N LEU A 34 -29.66 -10.08 26.89
CA LEU A 34 -29.12 -8.96 26.12
C LEU A 34 -29.55 -7.67 26.81
N VAL A 35 -28.58 -6.93 27.35
CA VAL A 35 -28.85 -5.62 27.92
C VAL A 35 -28.89 -4.65 26.75
N SER A 36 -29.97 -3.87 26.62
CA SER A 36 -30.02 -2.79 25.65
C SER A 36 -28.99 -1.75 26.03
N VAL A 37 -27.90 -1.69 25.27
CA VAL A 37 -26.85 -0.67 25.43
C VAL A 37 -26.87 0.20 24.19
N LEU A 38 -27.12 1.50 24.37
CA LEU A 38 -27.06 2.46 23.28
C LEU A 38 -25.62 2.60 22.79
N SER A 39 -25.46 2.74 21.48
CA SER A 39 -24.14 2.93 20.90
C SER A 39 -23.55 4.26 21.37
N LEU A 40 -22.37 4.21 22.01
CA LEU A 40 -21.67 5.41 22.54
C LEU A 40 -21.38 6.47 21.46
N ARG A 41 -21.32 6.06 20.19
CA ARG A 41 -20.99 6.94 19.05
C ARG A 41 -22.22 7.55 18.37
N ASN A 42 -23.43 7.31 18.88
CA ASN A 42 -24.67 7.90 18.36
C ASN A 42 -24.69 9.43 18.44
N THR A 43 -24.02 10.00 19.43
CA THR A 43 -24.02 11.45 19.70
C THR A 43 -22.97 12.21 18.89
N GLU A 44 -22.08 11.51 18.16
CA GLU A 44 -20.98 12.15 17.43
C GLU A 44 -21.39 12.75 16.08
N VAL A 45 -22.46 12.23 15.46
CA VAL A 45 -22.86 12.56 14.09
C VAL A 45 -24.38 12.59 14.01
N PRO A 46 -24.99 13.59 13.37
CA PRO A 46 -26.43 13.70 13.26
C PRO A 46 -27.04 12.58 12.39
N PHE A 47 -28.26 12.19 12.73
CA PHE A 47 -29.08 11.28 11.94
C PHE A 47 -29.77 12.07 10.83
N CYS A 48 -29.39 11.80 9.58
CA CYS A 48 -29.79 12.61 8.43
C CYS A 48 -30.95 11.97 7.66
N TYR A 49 -32.20 12.39 7.89
CA TYR A 49 -33.38 11.80 7.25
C TYR A 49 -33.60 12.32 5.82
N VAL A 50 -34.19 11.50 4.95
CA VAL A 50 -34.50 11.90 3.56
C VAL A 50 -35.89 12.52 3.50
N ALA A 51 -35.99 13.77 3.04
CA ALA A 51 -37.29 14.42 2.83
C ALA A 51 -38.05 13.71 1.69
N GLY A 52 -39.31 13.35 1.95
CA GLY A 52 -40.14 12.55 1.03
C GLY A 52 -39.84 11.05 1.08
N GLY A 53 -39.03 10.60 2.04
CA GLY A 53 -38.56 9.22 2.13
C GLY A 53 -38.61 8.64 3.54
N LEU A 54 -38.04 7.45 3.65
CA LEU A 54 -37.83 6.71 4.89
C LEU A 54 -36.35 6.42 5.00
N ARG A 55 -35.80 6.61 6.21
CA ARG A 55 -34.46 6.11 6.56
C ARG A 55 -34.48 5.49 7.94
N ARG A 56 -33.59 4.53 8.17
CA ARG A 56 -33.44 3.86 9.46
C ARG A 56 -31.97 3.70 9.84
N TRP A 57 -31.68 3.66 11.15
CA TRP A 57 -30.32 3.50 11.67
C TRP A 57 -30.31 2.61 12.91
N PRO A 58 -29.29 1.75 13.07
CA PRO A 58 -29.05 1.07 14.33
C PRO A 58 -28.70 2.10 15.41
N VAL A 59 -29.30 1.99 16.60
CA VAL A 59 -28.98 2.85 17.75
C VAL A 59 -28.44 2.07 18.96
N PHE A 60 -28.47 0.74 18.93
CA PHE A 60 -27.91 -0.13 19.97
C PHE A 60 -26.60 -0.78 19.53
N ALA A 61 -25.70 -1.01 20.49
CA ALA A 61 -24.47 -1.76 20.27
C ALA A 61 -24.72 -3.26 20.10
N ASN A 62 -25.61 -3.84 20.90
CA ASN A 62 -25.85 -5.29 20.96
C ASN A 62 -27.32 -5.69 20.65
N GLY A 63 -28.16 -4.77 20.19
CA GLY A 63 -29.62 -4.99 20.04
C GLY A 63 -30.39 -4.61 21.32
N SER A 64 -31.72 -4.79 21.31
CA SER A 64 -32.56 -4.52 22.48
C SER A 64 -32.87 -5.79 23.27
N GLY A 65 -32.95 -5.65 24.59
CA GLY A 65 -33.31 -6.69 25.54
C GLY A 65 -34.82 -6.84 25.68
N GLU A 66 -35.30 -8.07 25.83
CA GLU A 66 -36.75 -8.39 25.90
C GLU A 66 -37.51 -7.68 27.04
N ARG A 67 -36.80 -7.21 28.08
CA ARG A 67 -37.37 -6.52 29.25
C ARG A 67 -37.23 -5.00 29.21
N ASP A 68 -36.57 -4.46 28.20
CA ASP A 68 -36.27 -3.04 28.11
C ASP A 68 -37.37 -2.34 27.30
N LYS A 69 -37.89 -1.24 27.85
CA LYS A 69 -38.85 -0.36 27.17
C LYS A 69 -38.10 0.86 26.63
N LEU A 70 -38.40 1.23 25.40
CA LEU A 70 -37.80 2.38 24.74
C LEU A 70 -38.79 3.55 24.73
N VAL A 71 -38.32 4.71 25.19
CA VAL A 71 -39.09 5.95 25.18
C VAL A 71 -38.32 6.99 24.37
N LEU A 72 -38.99 7.57 23.38
CA LEU A 72 -38.50 8.68 22.59
C LEU A 72 -39.12 9.95 23.12
N THR A 73 -38.34 11.00 23.25
CA THR A 73 -38.83 12.36 23.45
C THR A 73 -38.24 13.24 22.37
N VAL A 74 -39.08 13.76 21.48
CA VAL A 74 -38.66 14.75 20.48
C VAL A 74 -38.58 16.12 21.15
N LEU A 75 -37.43 16.76 21.00
CA LEU A 75 -37.13 18.07 21.53
C LEU A 75 -36.92 19.04 20.36
N THR A 76 -37.46 20.25 20.49
CA THR A 76 -37.22 21.36 19.57
C THR A 76 -36.91 22.59 20.40
N ASP A 77 -35.75 23.22 20.14
CA ASP A 77 -35.22 24.31 20.98
C ASP A 77 -35.09 23.94 22.47
N GLY A 78 -34.79 22.68 22.75
CA GLY A 78 -34.67 22.14 24.11
C GLY A 78 -36.00 21.82 24.82
N GLU A 79 -37.14 22.10 24.19
CA GLU A 79 -38.47 21.81 24.74
C GLU A 79 -39.06 20.50 24.19
N ALA A 80 -39.62 19.67 25.06
CA ALA A 80 -40.31 18.43 24.66
C ALA A 80 -41.59 18.74 23.89
N ARG A 81 -41.65 18.27 22.63
CA ARG A 81 -42.82 18.43 21.75
C ARG A 81 -43.71 17.19 21.73
N ALA A 82 -43.11 15.99 21.82
CA ALA A 82 -43.82 14.73 21.85
C ALA A 82 -42.99 13.66 22.57
N SER A 83 -43.64 12.70 23.24
CA SER A 83 -42.97 11.56 23.88
C SER A 83 -43.77 10.27 23.69
N GLY A 84 -43.09 9.14 23.49
CA GLY A 84 -43.72 7.84 23.21
C GLY A 84 -42.78 6.85 22.52
N THR A 85 -43.29 5.71 22.07
CA THR A 85 -42.54 4.74 21.23
C THR A 85 -42.53 5.13 19.76
N ASP A 86 -43.59 5.80 19.33
CA ASP A 86 -43.78 6.41 18.02
C ASP A 86 -44.26 7.84 18.28
N VAL A 87 -43.60 8.82 17.68
CA VAL A 87 -43.91 10.24 17.87
C VAL A 87 -43.97 10.94 16.52
N VAL A 88 -44.93 11.87 16.39
CA VAL A 88 -45.08 12.67 15.18
C VAL A 88 -44.78 14.12 15.51
N VAL A 89 -43.84 14.72 14.79
CA VAL A 89 -43.47 16.14 14.88
C VAL A 89 -43.56 16.76 13.49
N GLU A 90 -44.41 17.77 13.31
CA GLU A 90 -44.61 18.44 12.01
C GLU A 90 -44.81 17.47 10.82
N LYS A 91 -45.58 16.39 11.03
CA LYS A 91 -45.84 15.29 10.06
C LYS A 91 -44.65 14.36 9.79
N ILE A 92 -43.51 14.56 10.44
CA ILE A 92 -42.39 13.61 10.48
C ILE A 92 -42.71 12.55 11.53
N LEU A 93 -42.75 11.29 11.12
CA LEU A 93 -42.88 10.15 12.03
C LEU A 93 -41.49 9.69 12.47
N VAL A 94 -41.27 9.65 13.78
CA VAL A 94 -40.06 9.14 14.41
C VAL A 94 -40.44 7.96 15.28
N SER A 95 -39.78 6.83 15.08
CA SER A 95 -40.01 5.61 15.86
C SER A 95 -38.74 4.85 16.10
N VAL A 96 -38.72 3.99 17.13
CA VAL A 96 -37.63 3.04 17.34
C VAL A 96 -38.21 1.64 17.35
N SER A 97 -37.71 0.79 16.45
CA SER A 97 -38.15 -0.60 16.37
C SER A 97 -37.63 -1.41 17.56
N ARG A 98 -38.30 -2.53 17.86
CA ARG A 98 -37.79 -3.51 18.83
C ARG A 98 -36.41 -4.05 18.44
N ASP A 99 -36.10 -4.14 17.15
CA ASP A 99 -34.77 -4.58 16.70
C ASP A 99 -33.69 -3.52 16.91
N GLY A 100 -34.04 -2.37 17.51
CA GLY A 100 -33.09 -1.34 17.90
C GLY A 100 -32.75 -0.36 16.80
N PHE A 101 -33.69 -0.11 15.88
CA PHE A 101 -33.51 0.85 14.78
C PHE A 101 -34.33 2.11 14.99
N LEU A 102 -33.69 3.28 15.00
CA LEU A 102 -34.35 4.57 14.82
C LEU A 102 -34.81 4.67 13.37
N LYS A 103 -36.11 4.87 13.16
CA LYS A 103 -36.77 5.03 11.86
C LYS A 103 -37.38 6.42 11.79
N ILE A 104 -37.14 7.11 10.69
CA ILE A 104 -37.72 8.42 10.41
C ILE A 104 -38.37 8.39 9.03
N VAL A 105 -39.63 8.80 8.97
CA VAL A 105 -40.39 8.99 7.73
C VAL A 105 -40.80 10.45 7.66
N ALA A 106 -40.35 11.14 6.61
CA ALA A 106 -40.56 12.58 6.45
C ALA A 106 -41.29 12.89 5.13
N PRO A 107 -42.25 13.82 5.10
CA PRO A 107 -42.87 14.27 3.86
C PRO A 107 -41.88 15.02 2.96
N THR A 108 -42.24 15.15 1.67
CA THR A 108 -41.44 15.89 0.70
C THR A 108 -41.29 17.36 1.14
N GLY A 109 -40.08 17.90 1.04
CA GLY A 109 -39.79 19.29 1.42
C GLY A 109 -39.61 19.54 2.92
N SER A 110 -39.57 18.50 3.76
CA SER A 110 -39.23 18.65 5.19
C SER A 110 -37.84 19.26 5.39
N THR A 111 -37.77 20.29 6.22
CA THR A 111 -36.52 20.98 6.59
C THR A 111 -36.27 21.01 8.10
N LEU A 112 -37.18 20.43 8.91
CA LEU A 112 -37.13 20.51 10.36
C LEU A 112 -35.87 19.84 10.93
N GLU A 113 -35.18 20.56 11.79
CA GLU A 113 -34.10 20.04 12.64
C GLU A 113 -34.60 19.92 14.08
N PHE A 114 -34.25 18.83 14.74
CA PHE A 114 -34.74 18.55 16.10
C PHE A 114 -33.80 17.57 16.80
N GLU A 115 -34.00 17.38 18.10
CA GLU A 115 -33.30 16.35 18.86
C GLU A 115 -34.26 15.24 19.26
N VAL A 116 -33.75 14.01 19.34
CA VAL A 116 -34.47 12.87 19.88
C VAL A 116 -33.73 12.40 21.12
N GLU A 117 -34.36 12.54 22.26
CA GLU A 117 -33.88 11.92 23.49
C GLU A 117 -34.39 10.48 23.55
N LEU A 118 -33.47 9.54 23.56
CA LEU A 118 -33.73 8.11 23.59
C LEU A 118 -33.43 7.59 24.98
N THR A 119 -34.46 7.11 25.68
CA THR A 119 -34.37 6.56 27.03
C THR A 119 -34.67 5.06 27.02
N VAL A 120 -33.74 4.28 27.57
CA VAL A 120 -33.91 2.85 27.82
C VAL A 120 -34.39 2.68 29.26
N GLU A 121 -35.62 2.21 29.44
CA GLU A 121 -36.21 1.92 30.74
C GLU A 121 -36.19 0.42 31.02
N ARG A 122 -35.84 0.01 32.24
CA ARG A 122 -35.99 -1.36 32.73
C ARG A 122 -36.75 -1.33 34.05
N ASP A 123 -37.82 -2.12 34.12
CA ASP A 123 -38.71 -2.17 35.30
C ASP A 123 -39.23 -0.78 35.70
N GLY A 124 -39.52 0.08 34.72
CA GLY A 124 -40.02 1.45 34.93
C GLY A 124 -38.97 2.47 35.38
N SER A 125 -37.68 2.12 35.42
CA SER A 125 -36.58 3.04 35.75
C SER A 125 -35.65 3.26 34.55
N PRO A 126 -35.24 4.52 34.26
CA PRO A 126 -34.27 4.79 33.19
C PRO A 126 -32.91 4.18 33.53
N ARG A 127 -32.32 3.48 32.56
CA ARG A 127 -31.01 2.83 32.66
C ARG A 127 -29.96 3.52 31.82
N GLU A 128 -30.35 3.98 30.64
CA GLU A 128 -29.49 4.72 29.73
C GLU A 128 -30.31 5.78 29.01
N GLN A 129 -29.68 6.92 28.72
CA GLN A 129 -30.28 8.03 28.03
C GLN A 129 -29.25 8.66 27.09
N GLN A 130 -29.64 8.91 25.85
CA GLN A 130 -28.81 9.64 24.88
C GLN A 130 -29.65 10.68 24.14
N ARG A 131 -29.06 11.83 23.86
CA ARG A 131 -29.68 12.87 23.03
C ARG A 131 -29.08 12.84 21.64
N LEU A 132 -29.92 12.60 20.64
CA LEU A 132 -29.54 12.40 19.26
C LEU A 132 -29.92 13.63 18.44
N SER A 133 -29.00 14.17 17.65
CA SER A 133 -29.30 15.26 16.71
C SER A 133 -29.89 14.67 15.42
N VAL A 134 -31.00 15.24 14.95
CA VAL A 134 -31.70 14.82 13.73
C VAL A 134 -31.88 16.02 12.79
N ARG A 135 -31.57 15.82 11.52
CA ARG A 135 -31.67 16.88 10.49
C ARG A 135 -31.99 16.30 9.10
N PRO A 136 -32.47 17.10 8.13
CA PRO A 136 -32.61 16.62 6.76
C PRO A 136 -31.24 16.31 6.14
N ALA A 137 -31.16 15.21 5.42
CA ALA A 137 -30.02 14.89 4.57
C ALA A 137 -29.87 15.95 3.47
N PRO A 138 -28.63 16.36 3.13
CA PRO A 138 -28.41 17.15 1.93
C PRO A 138 -28.78 16.35 0.67
N PRO A 139 -28.98 17.02 -0.48
CA PRO A 139 -29.14 16.34 -1.76
C PRO A 139 -27.96 15.42 -2.06
N ASP A 140 -28.21 14.33 -2.78
CA ASP A 140 -27.15 13.48 -3.31
C ASP A 140 -26.20 14.31 -4.19
N ARG A 141 -24.92 14.29 -3.86
CA ARG A 141 -23.90 15.05 -4.58
C ARG A 141 -23.28 14.18 -5.68
N PRO A 142 -22.93 14.75 -6.87
CA PRO A 142 -22.15 14.08 -7.90
C PRO A 142 -20.67 13.94 -7.50
N ILE A 143 -20.44 13.49 -6.26
CA ILE A 143 -19.15 13.34 -5.63
C ILE A 143 -19.12 11.96 -4.98
N SER A 144 -18.08 11.21 -5.28
CA SER A 144 -17.72 10.00 -4.54
C SER A 144 -16.41 10.23 -3.80
N TYR A 145 -16.26 9.63 -2.63
CA TYR A 145 -14.98 9.62 -1.93
C TYR A 145 -14.21 8.34 -2.22
N VAL A 146 -12.89 8.47 -2.31
CA VAL A 146 -11.98 7.33 -2.40
C VAL A 146 -11.32 7.15 -1.03
N ALA A 147 -11.66 6.04 -0.37
CA ALA A 147 -11.08 5.64 0.90
C ALA A 147 -9.74 4.94 0.68
N ASP A 148 -8.74 5.41 1.42
CA ASP A 148 -7.58 4.60 1.78
C ASP A 148 -7.94 3.95 3.11
N LEU A 149 -8.49 2.73 3.06
CA LEU A 149 -9.21 2.17 4.22
C LEU A 149 -8.32 2.06 5.46
N VAL A 150 -7.01 1.96 5.30
CA VAL A 150 -6.05 1.98 6.40
C VAL A 150 -6.09 3.33 7.12
N ASP A 151 -6.02 4.44 6.38
CA ASP A 151 -6.11 5.79 6.94
C ASP A 151 -7.48 6.07 7.57
N ASP A 152 -8.56 5.59 6.93
CA ASP A 152 -9.91 5.66 7.48
C ASP A 152 -10.01 4.89 8.82
N LEU A 153 -9.47 3.65 8.90
CA LEU A 153 -9.44 2.86 10.14
C LEU A 153 -8.60 3.53 11.23
N ILE A 154 -7.46 4.13 10.87
CA ILE A 154 -6.65 4.94 11.80
C ILE A 154 -7.48 6.11 12.33
N ARG A 155 -8.19 6.86 11.48
CA ARG A 155 -9.07 7.95 11.95
C ARG A 155 -10.20 7.49 12.85
N ILE A 156 -10.77 6.31 12.58
CA ILE A 156 -11.92 5.81 13.34
C ILE A 156 -11.50 5.25 14.70
N TYR A 157 -10.36 4.54 14.80
CA TYR A 157 -10.02 3.72 15.96
C TYR A 157 -8.69 4.05 16.65
N TRP A 158 -7.79 4.84 16.07
CA TRP A 158 -6.57 5.25 16.76
C TRP A 158 -6.89 6.24 17.88
N ASP A 159 -6.50 5.90 19.11
CA ASP A 159 -6.63 6.79 20.26
C ASP A 159 -5.31 7.52 20.49
N SER A 160 -5.27 8.81 20.13
CA SER A 160 -4.07 9.64 20.30
C SER A 160 -3.66 9.87 21.75
N ASN A 161 -4.58 9.70 22.71
CA ASN A 161 -4.29 9.93 24.13
C ASN A 161 -3.69 8.67 24.78
N SER A 162 -4.16 7.49 24.38
CA SER A 162 -3.63 6.23 24.90
C SER A 162 -2.62 5.53 23.97
N HIS A 163 -2.29 6.16 22.85
CA HIS A 163 -1.33 5.67 21.84
C HIS A 163 -1.57 4.21 21.47
N ARG A 164 -2.83 3.86 21.21
CA ARG A 164 -3.24 2.50 20.85
C ARG A 164 -4.52 2.51 20.01
N PHE A 165 -4.70 1.46 19.23
CA PHE A 165 -5.98 1.19 18.60
C PHE A 165 -7.03 0.76 19.62
N ARG A 166 -8.21 1.37 19.54
CA ARG A 166 -9.42 0.90 20.22
C ARG A 166 -9.92 -0.39 19.54
N PRO A 167 -10.70 -1.23 20.24
CA PRO A 167 -11.36 -2.36 19.61
C PRO A 167 -12.18 -1.94 18.39
N ILE A 168 -11.97 -2.64 17.27
CA ILE A 168 -12.74 -2.43 16.05
C ILE A 168 -14.14 -2.97 16.27
N THR A 169 -15.13 -2.08 16.16
CA THR A 169 -16.52 -2.36 16.48
C THR A 169 -17.43 -1.70 15.45
N LYS A 170 -18.56 -2.33 15.13
CA LYS A 170 -19.50 -1.85 14.10
C LYS A 170 -19.94 -0.40 14.29
N ASN A 171 -20.09 0.07 15.53
CA ASN A 171 -20.50 1.45 15.80
C ASN A 171 -19.54 2.52 15.26
N GLY A 172 -18.26 2.19 15.05
CA GLY A 172 -17.30 3.07 14.40
C GLY A 172 -17.59 3.24 12.92
N PHE A 173 -18.01 2.16 12.25
CA PHE A 173 -18.48 2.21 10.87
C PHE A 173 -19.83 2.89 10.75
N ASP A 174 -20.76 2.67 11.70
CA ASP A 174 -22.05 3.37 11.71
C ASP A 174 -21.84 4.89 11.81
N GLN A 175 -20.92 5.31 12.68
CA GLN A 175 -20.50 6.71 12.78
C GLN A 175 -19.90 7.23 11.48
N TYR A 176 -19.02 6.47 10.85
CA TYR A 176 -18.36 6.83 9.59
C TYR A 176 -19.35 6.97 8.43
N PHE A 177 -20.26 6.01 8.22
CA PHE A 177 -21.25 6.07 7.15
C PHE A 177 -22.32 7.15 7.41
N ARG A 178 -22.68 7.45 8.67
CA ARG A 178 -23.49 8.63 8.99
C ARG A 178 -22.80 9.94 8.58
N ARG A 179 -21.46 10.03 8.65
CA ARG A 179 -20.74 11.22 8.15
C ARG A 179 -20.94 11.37 6.65
N LEU A 180 -20.81 10.29 5.87
CA LEU A 180 -21.06 10.33 4.42
C LEU A 180 -22.49 10.80 4.10
N GLN A 181 -23.51 10.23 4.79
CA GLN A 181 -24.89 10.69 4.66
C GLN A 181 -25.05 12.19 4.99
N ALA A 182 -24.39 12.65 6.06
CA ALA A 182 -24.42 14.04 6.49
C ALA A 182 -23.74 15.01 5.50
N GLN A 183 -22.96 14.49 4.55
CA GLN A 183 -22.26 15.23 3.50
C GLN A 183 -22.89 15.04 2.10
N GLY A 184 -23.94 14.22 1.98
CA GLY A 184 -24.61 13.95 0.70
C GLY A 184 -23.87 12.96 -0.19
N ILE A 185 -22.98 12.16 0.41
CA ILE A 185 -22.20 11.14 -0.28
C ILE A 185 -22.92 9.80 -0.14
N SER A 186 -23.30 9.21 -1.26
CA SER A 186 -24.01 7.92 -1.33
C SER A 186 -23.11 6.75 -1.75
N ARG A 187 -21.88 7.03 -2.20
CA ARG A 187 -20.92 6.02 -2.65
C ARG A 187 -19.52 6.24 -2.08
N LEU A 188 -18.92 5.15 -1.62
CA LEU A 188 -17.54 5.09 -1.16
C LEU A 188 -16.75 4.11 -2.04
N ILE A 189 -15.66 4.58 -2.62
CA ILE A 189 -14.73 3.76 -3.38
C ILE A 189 -13.65 3.28 -2.42
N VAL A 190 -13.64 1.99 -2.12
CA VAL A 190 -12.85 1.43 -1.04
C VAL A 190 -11.61 0.75 -1.60
N TRP A 191 -10.45 1.32 -1.36
CA TRP A 191 -9.20 0.58 -1.44
C TRP A 191 -8.87 -0.01 -0.07
N GLN A 192 -8.91 -1.33 0.04
CA GLN A 192 -8.75 -2.01 1.34
C GLN A 192 -7.28 -2.10 1.78
N SER A 193 -6.40 -2.47 0.85
CA SER A 193 -4.93 -2.54 0.90
C SER A 193 -4.48 -3.47 -0.25
N PRO A 194 -3.16 -3.65 -0.51
CA PRO A 194 -2.67 -4.60 -1.53
C PRO A 194 -3.17 -6.03 -1.33
N PHE A 195 -3.12 -6.53 -0.10
CA PHE A 195 -3.82 -7.73 0.34
C PHE A 195 -5.16 -7.32 0.99
N PRO A 196 -6.32 -7.56 0.36
CA PRO A 196 -7.62 -7.15 0.89
C PRO A 196 -7.85 -7.54 2.36
N LEU A 197 -8.62 -6.72 3.08
CA LEU A 197 -8.99 -7.02 4.47
C LEU A 197 -10.13 -8.04 4.53
N ILE A 198 -11.08 -7.91 3.60
CA ILE A 198 -12.11 -8.91 3.30
C ILE A 198 -11.45 -10.00 2.45
N ALA A 199 -10.95 -11.04 3.10
CA ALA A 199 -10.24 -12.15 2.47
C ALA A 199 -10.86 -13.49 2.88
N ASP A 200 -10.97 -14.42 1.94
CA ASP A 200 -11.35 -15.80 2.22
C ASP A 200 -10.10 -16.70 2.13
N PRO A 201 -9.73 -17.44 3.19
CA PRO A 201 -8.64 -18.41 3.14
C PRO A 201 -8.73 -19.39 1.98
N ALA A 202 -9.96 -19.75 1.57
CA ALA A 202 -10.21 -20.69 0.47
C ALA A 202 -9.84 -20.14 -0.92
N ASN A 203 -9.50 -18.85 -1.04
CA ASN A 203 -8.98 -18.29 -2.29
C ASN A 203 -7.54 -18.75 -2.57
N TYR A 204 -6.84 -19.22 -1.54
CA TYR A 204 -5.42 -19.57 -1.56
C TYR A 204 -5.22 -21.06 -1.32
N GLU A 205 -4.05 -21.57 -1.67
CA GLU A 205 -3.65 -22.92 -1.28
C GLU A 205 -3.58 -23.02 0.25
N GLU A 206 -4.01 -24.16 0.80
CA GLU A 206 -4.10 -24.36 2.26
C GLU A 206 -2.75 -24.17 2.96
N GLU A 207 -1.67 -24.65 2.34
CA GLU A 207 -0.32 -24.49 2.88
C GLU A 207 0.11 -23.02 2.91
N ASP A 208 -0.21 -22.25 1.86
CA ASP A 208 0.17 -20.84 1.74
C ASP A 208 -0.59 -19.98 2.75
N TRP A 209 -1.89 -20.19 2.90
CA TRP A 209 -2.68 -19.52 3.93
C TRP A 209 -2.16 -19.87 5.33
N GLY A 210 -1.97 -21.17 5.62
CA GLY A 210 -1.46 -21.62 6.90
C GLY A 210 -0.09 -21.04 7.24
N ARG A 211 0.78 -20.91 6.23
CA ARG A 211 2.10 -20.26 6.37
C ARG A 211 1.97 -18.77 6.66
N PHE A 212 1.13 -18.04 5.92
CA PHE A 212 0.84 -16.62 6.20
C PHE A 212 0.33 -16.42 7.62
N GLU A 213 -0.63 -17.25 8.06
CA GLU A 213 -1.19 -17.16 9.41
C GLU A 213 -0.12 -17.36 10.49
N ARG A 214 0.73 -18.39 10.37
CA ARG A 214 1.80 -18.65 11.34
C ARG A 214 2.81 -17.49 11.39
N GLN A 215 3.21 -16.94 10.24
CA GLN A 215 4.12 -15.79 10.19
C GLN A 215 3.48 -14.51 10.75
N ALA A 216 2.20 -14.26 10.46
CA ALA A 216 1.46 -13.14 11.01
C ALA A 216 1.33 -13.25 12.53
N ARG A 217 0.96 -14.43 13.06
CA ARG A 217 0.88 -14.68 14.51
C ARG A 217 2.22 -14.49 15.21
N ALA A 218 3.31 -14.98 14.64
CA ALA A 218 4.66 -14.76 15.17
C ALA A 218 4.99 -13.28 15.39
N ILE A 219 4.52 -12.39 14.51
CA ILE A 219 4.69 -10.93 14.66
C ILE A 219 3.70 -10.37 15.69
N LEU A 220 2.42 -10.75 15.60
CA LEU A 220 1.35 -10.22 16.45
C LEU A 220 1.52 -10.58 17.93
N ASP A 221 2.05 -11.78 18.20
CA ASP A 221 2.18 -12.36 19.53
C ASP A 221 3.58 -12.10 20.14
N CYS A 222 4.45 -11.35 19.44
CA CYS A 222 5.78 -11.00 19.94
C CYS A 222 5.71 -9.90 21.01
N GLU A 223 5.77 -10.30 22.29
CA GLU A 223 5.77 -9.36 23.42
C GLU A 223 6.91 -8.33 23.35
N ALA A 224 8.11 -8.75 22.94
CA ALA A 224 9.27 -7.86 22.86
C ALA A 224 9.08 -6.72 21.83
N LEU A 225 8.45 -7.00 20.69
CA LEU A 225 8.10 -5.98 19.71
C LEU A 225 6.93 -5.10 20.21
N ALA A 226 5.94 -5.69 20.88
CA ALA A 226 4.83 -4.94 21.44
C ALA A 226 5.28 -3.98 22.56
N ASP A 227 6.23 -4.39 23.39
CA ASP A 227 6.85 -3.56 24.43
C ASP A 227 7.60 -2.38 23.82
N SER A 228 8.46 -2.64 22.83
CA SER A 228 9.29 -1.61 22.22
C SER A 228 8.49 -0.56 21.44
N MET A 229 7.37 -0.94 20.82
CA MET A 229 6.47 0.03 20.17
C MET A 229 5.79 0.96 21.19
N ARG A 230 5.49 0.47 22.41
CA ARG A 230 4.84 1.25 23.47
C ARG A 230 5.72 2.33 24.09
N GLU A 231 7.04 2.27 23.91
CA GLU A 231 7.98 3.24 24.48
C GLU A 231 7.91 4.63 23.84
N THR A 232 7.14 4.80 22.75
CA THR A 232 7.07 6.08 22.05
C THR A 232 5.62 6.52 21.78
N PRO A 233 5.33 7.84 21.78
CA PRO A 233 3.97 8.35 21.63
C PRO A 233 3.47 8.43 20.17
N LEU A 234 4.27 8.05 19.18
CA LEU A 234 3.90 8.18 17.77
C LEU A 234 3.46 6.82 17.22
N LEU A 235 2.33 6.80 16.49
CA LEU A 235 1.84 5.63 15.77
C LEU A 235 2.96 5.03 14.91
N LYS A 236 3.30 3.77 15.16
CA LYS A 236 4.32 3.01 14.45
C LYS A 236 3.74 2.28 13.26
N SER A 237 4.62 1.94 12.31
CA SER A 237 4.18 1.25 11.10
C SER A 237 3.66 -0.15 11.39
N TYR A 238 4.33 -0.88 12.29
CA TYR A 238 3.91 -2.23 12.68
C TYR A 238 2.68 -2.27 13.59
N GLU A 239 2.25 -1.14 14.19
CA GLU A 239 0.98 -1.09 14.92
C GLU A 239 -0.21 -1.16 13.96
N TRP A 240 -0.21 -0.36 12.90
CA TRP A 240 -1.29 -0.41 11.91
C TRP A 240 -1.19 -1.65 11.01
N LEU A 241 0.02 -2.14 10.67
CA LEU A 241 0.15 -3.44 10.00
C LEU A 241 -0.38 -4.59 10.85
N GLY A 242 -0.10 -4.55 12.16
CA GLY A 242 -0.66 -5.49 13.13
C GLY A 242 -2.19 -5.46 13.13
N MET A 243 -2.79 -4.27 13.05
CA MET A 243 -4.24 -4.13 12.85
C MET A 243 -4.69 -4.83 11.56
N LEU A 244 -4.04 -4.60 10.41
CA LEU A 244 -4.44 -5.25 9.15
C LEU A 244 -4.32 -6.77 9.20
N MET A 245 -3.23 -7.31 9.77
CA MET A 245 -3.06 -8.76 9.95
C MET A 245 -4.18 -9.35 10.81
N LYS A 246 -4.52 -8.70 11.94
CA LYS A 246 -5.64 -9.13 12.80
C LYS A 246 -6.97 -9.13 12.07
N LEU A 247 -7.22 -8.13 11.22
CA LEU A 247 -8.45 -8.05 10.44
C LEU A 247 -8.55 -9.18 9.40
N ARG A 248 -7.45 -9.51 8.70
CA ARG A 248 -7.44 -10.62 7.73
C ARG A 248 -7.62 -12.00 8.37
N LEU A 249 -7.14 -12.16 9.61
CA LEU A 249 -7.33 -13.38 10.39
C LEU A 249 -8.69 -13.43 11.10
N ASN A 250 -9.53 -12.38 11.00
CA ASN A 250 -10.83 -12.30 11.65
C ASN A 250 -11.95 -11.79 10.72
N ARG A 251 -12.82 -12.71 10.30
CA ARG A 251 -13.96 -12.45 9.39
C ARG A 251 -15.10 -11.61 9.98
N ASP A 252 -15.07 -11.27 11.27
CA ASP A 252 -16.07 -10.37 11.87
C ASP A 252 -16.02 -8.98 11.24
N PHE A 253 -14.84 -8.55 10.80
CA PHE A 253 -14.64 -7.27 10.11
C PHE A 253 -15.52 -7.12 8.88
N ASP A 254 -15.50 -8.11 7.99
CA ASP A 254 -16.23 -8.12 6.72
C ASP A 254 -17.70 -7.82 6.97
N ARG A 255 -18.28 -8.50 7.96
CA ARG A 255 -19.68 -8.36 8.35
C ARG A 255 -19.95 -7.00 8.96
N MET A 256 -19.10 -6.52 9.88
CA MET A 256 -19.30 -5.22 10.53
C MET A 256 -19.28 -4.07 9.52
N PHE A 257 -18.28 -4.03 8.64
CA PHE A 257 -18.11 -2.96 7.67
C PHE A 257 -19.22 -2.96 6.61
N THR A 258 -19.47 -4.11 5.97
CA THR A 258 -20.44 -4.21 4.87
C THR A 258 -21.88 -4.08 5.34
N ARG A 259 -22.24 -4.67 6.49
CA ARG A 259 -23.58 -4.50 7.08
C ARG A 259 -23.83 -3.04 7.46
N SER A 260 -22.83 -2.37 8.02
CA SER A 260 -22.96 -0.95 8.36
C SER A 260 -23.20 -0.11 7.10
N ALA A 261 -22.48 -0.36 6.00
CA ALA A 261 -22.71 0.33 4.72
C ALA A 261 -24.15 0.14 4.22
N VAL A 262 -24.67 -1.10 4.22
CA VAL A 262 -26.05 -1.41 3.79
C VAL A 262 -27.09 -0.73 4.70
N GLU A 263 -26.92 -0.81 6.02
CA GLU A 263 -27.84 -0.18 6.98
C GLU A 263 -27.86 1.34 6.86
N HIS A 264 -26.80 1.95 6.32
CA HIS A 264 -26.68 3.38 6.05
C HIS A 264 -26.89 3.73 4.56
N GLU A 265 -27.37 2.79 3.74
CA GLU A 265 -27.67 3.02 2.32
C GLU A 265 -26.46 3.56 1.52
N ILE A 266 -25.23 3.25 1.95
CA ILE A 266 -24.01 3.63 1.26
C ILE A 266 -23.56 2.49 0.36
N LYS A 267 -23.41 2.78 -0.94
CA LYS A 267 -22.87 1.84 -1.92
C LYS A 267 -21.35 1.82 -1.87
N LEU A 268 -20.77 0.64 -2.02
CA LEU A 268 -19.32 0.44 -2.03
C LEU A 268 -18.84 0.05 -3.43
N THR A 269 -17.73 0.64 -3.86
CA THR A 269 -16.98 0.20 -5.03
C THR A 269 -15.70 -0.47 -4.55
N ALA A 270 -15.40 -1.68 -5.04
CA ALA A 270 -14.13 -2.35 -4.78
C ALA A 270 -13.02 -1.74 -5.65
N SER A 271 -12.07 -1.03 -5.03
CA SER A 271 -10.91 -0.50 -5.74
C SER A 271 -9.77 -1.52 -5.73
N PHE A 272 -9.36 -1.99 -6.91
CA PHE A 272 -8.18 -2.84 -7.09
C PHE A 272 -7.03 -2.05 -7.71
N ARG A 273 -5.80 -2.32 -7.28
CA ARG A 273 -4.58 -1.64 -7.76
C ARG A 273 -3.61 -2.66 -8.36
N PRO A 274 -3.56 -2.81 -9.70
CA PRO A 274 -2.75 -3.82 -10.38
C PRO A 274 -1.24 -3.69 -10.18
N PHE A 275 -0.78 -2.52 -9.73
CA PHE A 275 0.65 -2.16 -9.65
C PHE A 275 1.13 -1.96 -8.22
N GLU A 276 0.42 -2.56 -7.27
CA GLU A 276 0.67 -2.40 -5.85
C GLU A 276 0.24 -3.68 -5.13
N ALA A 277 0.82 -4.82 -5.51
CA ALA A 277 0.46 -6.12 -4.93
C ALA A 277 1.24 -6.44 -3.63
N ALA A 278 2.31 -5.70 -3.38
CA ALA A 278 3.08 -5.70 -2.16
C ALA A 278 3.50 -4.27 -1.79
N LEU A 279 3.91 -4.05 -0.54
CA LEU A 279 4.48 -2.79 -0.04
C LEU A 279 5.96 -2.99 0.39
N THR A 280 6.74 -3.72 -0.41
CA THR A 280 8.16 -4.09 -0.14
C THR A 280 9.05 -2.92 0.17
N LYS A 281 8.79 -1.75 -0.42
CA LYS A 281 9.54 -0.53 -0.13
C LYS A 281 9.56 -0.23 1.38
N TYR A 282 8.63 -0.77 2.14
CA TYR A 282 8.48 -0.48 3.56
C TYR A 282 8.50 -1.73 4.47
N TYR A 283 7.93 -2.88 4.11
CA TYR A 283 7.53 -3.86 5.15
C TYR A 283 8.00 -5.30 4.96
N GLU A 284 9.09 -5.54 4.24
CA GLU A 284 9.65 -6.88 4.11
C GLU A 284 10.32 -7.37 5.41
N VAL A 285 10.02 -8.60 5.82
CA VAL A 285 10.59 -9.26 7.00
C VAL A 285 11.33 -10.53 6.56
N PRO A 286 12.67 -10.57 6.64
CA PRO A 286 13.43 -11.77 6.31
C PRO A 286 13.04 -12.98 7.16
N ALA A 287 12.86 -14.13 6.52
CA ALA A 287 12.57 -15.41 7.16
C ALA A 287 13.73 -16.41 6.98
N PHE A 288 14.08 -17.11 8.07
CA PHE A 288 15.14 -18.10 8.15
C PHE A 288 14.63 -19.41 8.76
N ASP A 289 15.37 -20.51 8.62
CA ASP A 289 15.18 -21.70 9.45
C ASP A 289 16.06 -21.67 10.73
N THR A 290 15.90 -22.67 11.60
CA THR A 290 16.68 -22.85 12.83
C THR A 290 18.20 -23.00 12.60
N ASN A 291 18.60 -23.35 11.37
CA ASN A 291 19.97 -23.52 10.90
C ASN A 291 20.58 -22.24 10.30
N GLY A 292 19.81 -21.16 10.23
CA GLY A 292 20.19 -19.88 9.63
C GLY A 292 20.11 -19.85 8.10
N THR A 293 19.51 -20.85 7.45
CA THR A 293 19.26 -20.82 6.01
C THR A 293 18.17 -19.81 5.73
N TYR A 294 18.43 -18.89 4.80
CA TYR A 294 17.40 -17.96 4.33
C TYR A 294 16.33 -18.72 3.56
N LEU A 295 15.08 -18.38 3.85
CA LEU A 295 13.92 -18.99 3.21
C LEU A 295 13.32 -18.04 2.18
N TRP A 296 12.85 -16.86 2.60
CA TRP A 296 12.25 -15.82 1.75
C TRP A 296 12.09 -14.50 2.52
N GLY A 297 11.66 -13.44 1.83
CA GLY A 297 11.21 -12.18 2.42
C GLY A 297 9.69 -12.20 2.61
N PHE A 298 9.22 -12.18 3.85
CA PHE A 298 7.78 -12.17 4.16
C PHE A 298 7.22 -10.75 4.12
N LEU A 299 6.09 -10.58 3.45
CA LEU A 299 5.41 -9.30 3.28
C LEU A 299 4.01 -9.38 3.91
N PRO A 300 3.82 -8.80 5.12
CA PRO A 300 2.52 -8.79 5.79
C PRO A 300 1.40 -8.10 4.99
N GLY A 301 1.77 -7.21 4.08
CA GLY A 301 0.87 -6.48 3.21
C GLY A 301 0.54 -7.18 1.89
N ALA A 302 1.23 -8.26 1.53
CA ALA A 302 1.04 -8.98 0.27
C ALA A 302 0.19 -10.24 0.48
N THR A 303 -0.50 -10.68 -0.57
CA THR A 303 -1.33 -11.88 -0.53
C THR A 303 -0.44 -13.13 -0.42
N PRO A 304 -0.96 -14.28 0.04
CA PRO A 304 -0.18 -15.53 0.06
C PRO A 304 0.39 -15.90 -1.32
N VAL A 305 -0.38 -15.69 -2.40
CA VAL A 305 0.08 -15.95 -3.79
C VAL A 305 1.30 -15.11 -4.14
N VAL A 306 1.28 -13.82 -3.83
CA VAL A 306 2.39 -12.89 -4.13
C VAL A 306 3.62 -13.19 -3.26
N ASN A 307 3.42 -13.60 -2.01
CA ASN A 307 4.53 -13.97 -1.11
C ASN A 307 5.26 -15.24 -1.56
N TYR A 308 4.53 -16.28 -1.98
CA TYR A 308 5.10 -17.63 -2.12
C TYR A 308 5.20 -18.14 -3.55
N HIS A 309 4.50 -17.52 -4.51
CA HIS A 309 4.56 -17.87 -5.93
C HIS A 309 4.83 -16.65 -6.84
N PRO A 310 5.79 -15.77 -6.52
CA PRO A 310 6.08 -14.61 -7.37
C PRO A 310 6.53 -15.02 -8.77
N ASP A 311 7.16 -16.18 -8.91
CA ASP A 311 7.53 -16.78 -10.19
C ASP A 311 6.33 -17.18 -11.05
N GLN A 312 5.10 -17.15 -10.53
CA GLN A 312 3.87 -17.46 -11.25
C GLN A 312 3.00 -16.25 -11.56
N VAL A 313 3.13 -15.18 -10.78
CA VAL A 313 2.22 -14.03 -10.85
C VAL A 313 2.89 -12.69 -11.05
N SER A 314 4.20 -12.58 -10.88
CA SER A 314 4.90 -11.29 -10.87
C SER A 314 5.66 -10.98 -12.15
N PHE A 315 6.02 -9.71 -12.32
CA PHE A 315 6.98 -9.29 -13.34
C PHE A 315 8.33 -9.95 -13.13
N ALA A 316 8.95 -10.33 -14.23
CA ALA A 316 10.27 -10.91 -14.30
C ALA A 316 11.33 -9.82 -14.39
N HIS A 317 12.48 -10.02 -13.74
CA HIS A 317 13.66 -9.22 -13.96
C HIS A 317 14.18 -9.42 -15.39
N TYR A 318 14.82 -8.41 -16.00
CA TYR A 318 15.33 -8.52 -17.38
C TYR A 318 16.27 -9.73 -17.58
N ARG A 319 16.97 -10.15 -16.52
CA ARG A 319 17.82 -11.35 -16.52
C ARG A 319 17.02 -12.62 -16.82
N GLU A 320 15.82 -12.73 -16.25
CA GLU A 320 14.93 -13.86 -16.48
C GLU A 320 14.28 -13.79 -17.86
N ILE A 321 13.92 -12.59 -18.32
CA ILE A 321 13.47 -12.37 -19.70
C ILE A 321 14.54 -12.81 -20.71
N LEU A 322 15.81 -12.44 -20.50
CA LEU A 322 16.93 -12.88 -21.37
C LEU A 322 17.13 -14.41 -21.34
N ARG A 323 16.99 -15.06 -20.18
CA ARG A 323 17.03 -16.53 -20.10
C ARG A 323 15.90 -17.16 -20.89
N GLN A 324 14.68 -16.64 -20.76
CA GLN A 324 13.51 -17.10 -21.50
C GLN A 324 13.67 -16.89 -23.01
N MET A 325 14.38 -15.84 -23.44
CA MET A 325 14.78 -15.61 -24.84
C MET A 325 15.86 -16.60 -25.35
N GLY A 326 16.30 -17.55 -24.52
CA GLY A 326 17.37 -18.48 -24.85
C GLY A 326 18.78 -17.88 -24.76
N LYS A 327 18.95 -16.78 -24.01
CA LYS A 327 20.21 -16.04 -23.86
C LYS A 327 20.76 -16.03 -22.42
N PRO A 328 20.92 -17.19 -21.75
CA PRO A 328 21.35 -17.23 -20.35
C PRO A 328 22.74 -16.62 -20.11
N ALA A 329 23.67 -16.79 -21.05
CA ALA A 329 25.02 -16.20 -20.96
C ALA A 329 25.02 -14.67 -20.92
N GLU A 330 23.97 -14.02 -21.44
CA GLU A 330 23.81 -12.57 -21.42
C GLU A 330 23.19 -12.05 -20.10
N ALA A 331 22.62 -12.95 -19.30
CA ALA A 331 21.99 -12.66 -18.02
C ALA A 331 22.88 -13.02 -16.81
N GLU A 332 23.79 -13.98 -16.97
CA GLU A 332 24.65 -14.51 -15.92
C GLU A 332 25.88 -13.64 -15.67
N LEU A 333 25.99 -13.06 -14.47
CA LEU A 333 27.15 -12.28 -14.05
C LEU A 333 28.43 -13.12 -14.12
N LYS A 334 29.48 -12.55 -14.71
CA LYS A 334 30.82 -13.16 -14.79
C LYS A 334 31.91 -12.30 -14.18
N THR A 335 31.83 -10.99 -14.39
CA THR A 335 32.89 -10.05 -14.01
C THR A 335 32.31 -8.82 -13.31
N ILE A 336 33.00 -8.36 -12.27
CA ILE A 336 32.76 -7.08 -11.59
C ILE A 336 34.03 -6.23 -11.73
N GLU A 337 33.88 -4.98 -12.17
CA GLU A 337 34.95 -3.98 -12.19
C GLU A 337 34.58 -2.86 -11.22
N ILE A 338 35.50 -2.45 -10.35
CA ILE A 338 35.34 -1.33 -9.40
C ILE A 338 36.44 -0.32 -9.66
N ALA A 339 36.09 0.88 -10.11
CA ALA A 339 37.08 1.91 -10.45
C ALA A 339 37.42 2.82 -9.26
N GLY A 340 38.54 3.55 -9.40
CA GLY A 340 38.94 4.59 -8.45
C GLY A 340 39.63 4.08 -7.18
N LEU A 341 40.29 2.92 -7.26
CA LEU A 341 41.04 2.35 -6.14
C LEU A 341 42.09 3.30 -5.59
N GLY A 342 42.18 3.40 -4.26
CA GLY A 342 43.35 3.97 -3.58
C GLY A 342 44.55 3.02 -3.67
N ALA A 343 45.74 3.57 -3.90
CA ALA A 343 47.01 2.83 -3.97
C ALA A 343 46.98 1.51 -4.78
N PRO A 344 46.50 1.51 -6.04
CA PRO A 344 46.23 0.29 -6.81
C PRO A 344 47.46 -0.60 -7.00
N ARG A 345 48.67 -0.02 -7.12
CA ARG A 345 49.92 -0.79 -7.26
C ARG A 345 50.20 -1.67 -6.03
N THR A 346 50.03 -1.15 -4.83
CA THR A 346 50.27 -1.90 -3.59
C THR A 346 49.30 -3.07 -3.47
N ILE A 347 48.03 -2.85 -3.81
CA ILE A 347 47.02 -3.92 -3.85
C ILE A 347 47.40 -4.96 -4.90
N ALA A 348 47.81 -4.53 -6.10
CA ALA A 348 48.21 -5.42 -7.18
C ALA A 348 49.39 -6.32 -6.79
N ASP A 349 50.42 -5.77 -6.16
CA ASP A 349 51.61 -6.51 -5.75
C ASP A 349 51.26 -7.54 -4.68
N ARG A 350 50.44 -7.18 -3.70
CA ARG A 350 49.99 -8.13 -2.66
C ARG A 350 49.15 -9.28 -3.21
N LEU A 351 48.23 -9.01 -4.12
CA LEU A 351 47.44 -10.06 -4.78
C LEU A 351 48.34 -10.99 -5.61
N LYS A 352 49.39 -10.46 -6.27
CA LYS A 352 50.37 -11.28 -7.00
C LYS A 352 51.21 -12.16 -6.07
N ASP A 353 51.52 -11.66 -4.88
CA ASP A 353 52.25 -12.41 -3.83
C ASP A 353 51.37 -13.45 -3.13
N GLY A 354 50.11 -13.62 -3.57
CA GLY A 354 49.20 -14.64 -3.05
C GLY A 354 48.48 -14.25 -1.76
N HIS A 355 48.48 -12.97 -1.38
CA HIS A 355 47.71 -12.50 -0.24
C HIS A 355 46.21 -12.49 -0.54
N ASP A 356 45.43 -13.01 0.40
CA ASP A 356 43.98 -13.10 0.35
C ASP A 356 43.36 -11.99 1.22
N ASP A 357 43.57 -10.74 0.81
CA ASP A 357 43.18 -9.55 1.59
C ASP A 357 41.69 -9.17 1.40
N LEU A 358 41.00 -9.78 0.43
CA LEU A 358 39.63 -9.45 0.03
C LEU A 358 38.77 -10.71 -0.05
N VAL A 359 37.54 -10.64 0.44
CA VAL A 359 36.57 -11.72 0.33
C VAL A 359 35.31 -11.28 -0.40
N LEU A 360 34.86 -12.14 -1.32
CA LEU A 360 33.59 -12.02 -2.02
C LEU A 360 32.60 -13.05 -1.51
N LEU A 361 31.42 -12.56 -1.12
CA LEU A 361 30.34 -13.38 -0.61
C LEU A 361 29.12 -13.23 -1.52
N ALA A 362 28.51 -14.35 -1.90
CA ALA A 362 27.17 -14.40 -2.46
C ALA A 362 26.16 -14.63 -1.32
N SER A 363 25.06 -13.87 -1.34
CA SER A 363 24.03 -13.95 -0.30
C SER A 363 22.62 -13.79 -0.88
N PRO A 364 21.64 -14.55 -0.37
CA PRO A 364 20.23 -14.36 -0.75
C PRO A 364 19.57 -13.17 -0.02
N PHE A 365 20.19 -12.63 1.04
CA PHE A 365 19.65 -11.52 1.84
C PHE A 365 20.68 -10.38 2.00
N PRO A 366 20.25 -9.13 2.23
CA PRO A 366 21.17 -8.00 2.39
C PRO A 366 21.92 -8.05 3.74
N PRO A 367 22.95 -7.24 3.96
CA PRO A 367 23.42 -6.97 5.33
C PRO A 367 22.27 -6.43 6.19
N LEU A 368 22.00 -7.11 7.31
CA LEU A 368 20.90 -6.79 8.21
C LEU A 368 21.40 -6.06 9.47
N ASP A 369 20.62 -5.09 9.95
CA ASP A 369 20.84 -4.45 11.25
C ASP A 369 20.53 -5.42 12.39
N GLU A 370 21.47 -5.55 13.31
CA GLU A 370 21.47 -6.60 14.34
C GLU A 370 20.40 -6.45 15.40
N THR A 371 19.86 -5.23 15.60
CA THR A 371 18.76 -5.03 16.54
C THR A 371 17.39 -5.12 15.88
N SER A 372 17.32 -5.44 14.59
CA SER A 372 16.05 -5.70 13.93
C SER A 372 15.53 -7.10 14.28
N PHE A 373 14.22 -7.29 14.21
CA PHE A 373 13.60 -8.60 14.33
C PHE A 373 13.45 -9.28 12.96
N VAL A 374 13.58 -10.61 12.95
CA VAL A 374 13.44 -11.49 11.78
C VAL A 374 12.61 -12.71 12.17
N LEU A 375 12.04 -13.38 11.16
CA LEU A 375 11.26 -14.60 11.37
C LEU A 375 12.16 -15.83 11.33
N VAL A 376 11.96 -16.78 12.25
CA VAL A 376 12.63 -18.08 12.28
C VAL A 376 11.59 -19.18 12.28
N ARG A 377 11.60 -20.01 11.22
CA ARG A 377 10.80 -21.22 11.12
C ARG A 377 11.39 -22.30 12.02
N GLN A 378 10.57 -22.79 12.93
CA GLN A 378 10.87 -23.88 13.85
C GLN A 378 10.70 -25.24 13.16
N ASP A 379 11.17 -26.30 13.82
CA ASP A 379 11.17 -27.66 13.25
C ASP A 379 9.75 -28.25 13.06
N ASP A 380 8.77 -27.75 13.81
CA ASP A 380 7.34 -28.09 13.67
C ASP A 380 6.62 -27.28 12.58
N GLY A 381 7.31 -26.34 11.93
CA GLY A 381 6.77 -25.47 10.89
C GLY A 381 6.12 -24.18 11.41
N ASP A 382 6.10 -23.93 12.72
CA ASP A 382 5.75 -22.64 13.31
C ASP A 382 6.85 -21.60 13.10
N PHE A 383 6.52 -20.35 13.39
CA PHE A 383 7.45 -19.23 13.27
C PHE A 383 7.57 -18.49 14.59
N GLU A 384 8.77 -18.04 14.88
CA GLU A 384 9.04 -17.11 15.97
C GLU A 384 9.64 -15.82 15.41
N LEU A 385 9.23 -14.67 15.96
CA LEU A 385 9.89 -13.40 15.70
C LEU A 385 11.01 -13.19 16.74
N VAL A 386 12.26 -13.14 16.28
CA VAL A 386 13.45 -13.04 17.15
C VAL A 386 14.37 -11.89 16.73
N PRO A 387 15.11 -11.27 17.65
CA PRO A 387 16.18 -10.34 17.30
C PRO A 387 17.23 -11.02 16.41
N TYR A 388 17.60 -10.40 15.29
CA TYR A 388 18.53 -10.96 14.31
C TYR A 388 19.89 -11.31 14.94
N ALA A 389 20.37 -10.51 15.90
CA ALA A 389 21.58 -10.79 16.67
C ALA A 389 21.64 -12.23 17.24
N LYS A 390 20.49 -12.85 17.59
CA LYS A 390 20.45 -14.22 18.12
C LYS A 390 20.81 -15.29 17.09
N ILE A 391 20.56 -15.03 15.81
CA ILE A 391 20.80 -15.99 14.72
C ILE A 391 21.86 -15.52 13.72
N ARG A 392 22.42 -14.31 13.89
CA ARG A 392 23.40 -13.69 12.99
C ARG A 392 24.56 -14.63 12.65
N GLY A 393 25.21 -15.23 13.64
CA GLY A 393 26.34 -16.13 13.39
C GLY A 393 25.98 -17.32 12.48
N LYS A 394 24.80 -17.93 12.73
CA LYS A 394 24.28 -19.02 11.89
C LYS A 394 23.99 -18.53 10.47
N THR A 395 23.25 -17.44 10.33
CA THR A 395 22.84 -16.89 9.03
C THR A 395 24.01 -16.39 8.19
N GLU A 396 24.94 -15.64 8.77
CA GLU A 396 26.12 -15.15 8.05
C GLU A 396 27.07 -16.28 7.62
N SER A 397 27.15 -17.37 8.40
CA SER A 397 27.92 -18.56 8.00
C SER A 397 27.33 -19.36 6.82
N ARG A 398 26.06 -19.10 6.45
CA ARG A 398 25.44 -19.67 5.24
C ARG A 398 25.75 -18.88 3.96
N ARG A 399 26.41 -17.71 4.07
CA ARG A 399 26.85 -16.97 2.88
C ARG A 399 27.92 -17.77 2.15
N ILE A 400 27.86 -17.74 0.83
CA ILE A 400 28.72 -18.56 -0.02
C ILE A 400 29.94 -17.73 -0.40
N ARG A 401 31.12 -18.16 0.05
CA ARG A 401 32.39 -17.57 -0.38
C ARG A 401 32.64 -17.95 -1.83
N LEU A 402 32.92 -16.96 -2.68
CA LEU A 402 33.17 -17.17 -4.10
C LEU A 402 34.65 -17.49 -4.35
N GLU A 403 35.08 -18.68 -3.93
CA GLU A 403 36.49 -19.12 -3.98
C GLU A 403 37.04 -19.25 -5.42
N GLY A 404 36.17 -19.46 -6.41
CA GLY A 404 36.55 -19.52 -7.82
C GLY A 404 36.82 -18.15 -8.47
N ALA A 405 36.48 -17.04 -7.78
CA ALA A 405 36.66 -15.70 -8.31
C ALA A 405 38.12 -15.26 -8.25
N LYS A 406 38.65 -14.76 -9.38
CA LYS A 406 40.00 -14.21 -9.48
C LYS A 406 39.95 -12.71 -9.32
N ILE A 407 40.61 -12.21 -8.28
CA ILE A 407 40.74 -10.78 -8.02
C ILE A 407 42.09 -10.32 -8.55
N ARG A 408 42.08 -9.26 -9.35
CA ARG A 408 43.28 -8.60 -9.87
C ARG A 408 43.07 -7.10 -9.93
N VAL A 409 44.17 -6.37 -10.00
CA VAL A 409 44.13 -4.92 -10.25
C VAL A 409 44.61 -4.66 -11.66
N GLU A 410 43.77 -3.97 -12.44
CA GLU A 410 44.08 -3.50 -13.79
C GLU A 410 44.00 -1.99 -13.79
N ASP A 411 45.12 -1.32 -14.07
CA ASP A 411 45.28 0.13 -13.92
C ASP A 411 44.89 0.65 -12.52
N SER A 412 43.71 1.24 -12.40
CA SER A 412 43.12 1.77 -11.16
C SER A 412 41.81 1.08 -10.79
N ARG A 413 41.55 -0.11 -11.34
CA ARG A 413 40.33 -0.88 -11.14
C ARG A 413 40.61 -2.20 -10.44
N LEU A 414 39.73 -2.56 -9.51
CA LEU A 414 39.62 -3.93 -9.03
C LEU A 414 38.79 -4.71 -10.04
N VAL A 415 39.37 -5.75 -10.62
CA VAL A 415 38.69 -6.64 -11.56
C VAL A 415 38.53 -7.99 -10.88
N ILE A 416 37.28 -8.41 -10.76
CA ILE A 416 36.87 -9.66 -10.15
C ILE A 416 36.23 -10.49 -11.25
N ASP A 417 36.94 -11.49 -11.73
CA ASP A 417 36.52 -12.34 -12.83
C ASP A 417 36.27 -13.78 -12.37
N GLY A 418 35.61 -14.59 -13.18
CA GLY A 418 35.39 -15.99 -12.85
C GLY A 418 34.21 -16.22 -11.92
N LEU A 419 33.33 -15.23 -11.72
CA LEU A 419 32.20 -15.36 -10.80
C LEU A 419 31.24 -16.46 -11.27
N GLU A 420 30.86 -17.31 -10.32
CA GLU A 420 29.82 -18.32 -10.44
C GLU A 420 28.88 -18.16 -9.26
N LEU A 421 27.72 -17.54 -9.51
CA LEU A 421 26.75 -17.24 -8.47
C LEU A 421 25.67 -18.32 -8.45
N PRO A 422 25.30 -18.84 -7.27
CA PRO A 422 24.09 -19.64 -7.11
C PRO A 422 22.86 -18.85 -7.56
N ASP A 423 21.88 -19.53 -8.16
CA ASP A 423 20.64 -18.89 -8.60
C ASP A 423 19.85 -18.25 -7.46
N SER A 424 19.96 -18.80 -6.25
CA SER A 424 19.34 -18.27 -5.04
C SER A 424 19.97 -16.96 -4.54
N SER A 425 21.14 -16.56 -5.03
CA SER A 425 21.86 -15.39 -4.51
C SER A 425 21.42 -14.11 -5.21
N ARG A 426 20.86 -13.15 -4.46
CA ARG A 426 20.53 -11.81 -4.97
C ARG A 426 21.73 -10.86 -4.87
N TYR A 427 22.47 -10.92 -3.77
CA TYR A 427 23.52 -9.98 -3.40
C TYR A 427 24.92 -10.52 -3.64
N VAL A 428 25.82 -9.62 -4.02
CA VAL A 428 27.29 -9.82 -3.95
C VAL A 428 27.85 -8.81 -2.96
N ILE A 429 28.63 -9.27 -1.99
CA ILE A 429 29.20 -8.46 -0.92
C ILE A 429 30.72 -8.58 -0.96
N LEU A 430 31.40 -7.44 -1.05
CA LEU A 430 32.86 -7.35 -0.96
C LEU A 430 33.25 -6.83 0.44
N ARG A 431 34.16 -7.55 1.11
CA ARG A 431 34.69 -7.23 2.44
C ARG A 431 36.20 -7.41 2.50
N SER A 432 36.83 -6.82 3.51
CA SER A 432 38.20 -7.14 3.88
C SER A 432 38.28 -8.57 4.45
N ALA A 433 39.42 -9.22 4.24
CA ALA A 433 39.72 -10.54 4.78
C ALA A 433 41.00 -10.57 5.64
N SER A 434 41.66 -9.41 5.78
CA SER A 434 42.90 -9.24 6.55
C SER A 434 43.03 -7.80 7.06
N ASP A 435 43.94 -7.59 8.02
CA ASP A 435 44.31 -6.25 8.51
C ASP A 435 44.77 -5.32 7.37
N TYR A 436 45.39 -5.85 6.32
CA TYR A 436 45.73 -5.04 5.14
C TYR A 436 44.47 -4.74 4.31
N GLY A 437 43.59 -5.73 4.13
CA GLY A 437 42.30 -5.55 3.49
C GLY A 437 41.49 -4.41 4.11
N ASP A 438 41.54 -4.27 5.44
CA ASP A 438 40.90 -3.19 6.17
C ASP A 438 41.40 -1.80 5.74
N THR A 439 42.62 -1.69 5.24
CA THR A 439 43.22 -0.43 4.79
C THR A 439 42.91 -0.08 3.33
N ILE A 440 42.31 -0.99 2.56
CA ILE A 440 41.99 -0.76 1.15
C ILE A 440 40.96 0.35 1.04
N GLU A 441 41.31 1.41 0.32
CA GLU A 441 40.44 2.58 0.13
C GLU A 441 39.65 2.49 -1.19
N LEU A 442 38.33 2.63 -1.07
CA LEU A 442 37.38 2.73 -2.17
C LEU A 442 36.83 4.16 -2.28
N PRO A 443 36.44 4.62 -3.48
CA PRO A 443 35.79 5.92 -3.63
C PRO A 443 34.36 5.87 -3.06
N VAL A 444 33.88 7.03 -2.58
CA VAL A 444 32.48 7.20 -2.16
C VAL A 444 31.52 7.20 -3.36
N ILE A 445 31.96 7.72 -4.51
CA ILE A 445 31.22 7.57 -5.77
C ILE A 445 31.59 6.19 -6.34
N LEU A 446 30.72 5.21 -6.09
CA LEU A 446 30.92 3.82 -6.46
C LEU A 446 30.70 3.62 -7.97
N ASP A 447 31.79 3.65 -8.73
CA ASP A 447 31.79 3.32 -10.16
C ASP A 447 32.01 1.82 -10.36
N VAL A 448 30.91 1.07 -10.34
CA VAL A 448 30.89 -0.39 -10.46
C VAL A 448 30.30 -0.79 -11.81
N THR A 449 31.04 -1.58 -12.58
CA THR A 449 30.56 -2.18 -13.83
C THR A 449 30.41 -3.68 -13.66
N LEU A 450 29.21 -4.18 -13.97
CA LEU A 450 28.90 -5.61 -13.99
C LEU A 450 28.89 -6.11 -15.44
N ARG A 451 29.50 -7.26 -15.72
CA ARG A 451 29.48 -7.90 -17.04
C ARG A 451 28.97 -9.32 -16.98
N ALA A 452 28.15 -9.69 -17.95
CA ALA A 452 27.67 -11.04 -18.12
C ALA A 452 28.74 -11.95 -18.75
N LYS A 453 28.50 -13.28 -18.76
CA LYS A 453 29.36 -14.25 -19.46
C LYS A 453 29.54 -13.96 -20.94
N ALA A 454 28.52 -13.41 -21.59
CA ALA A 454 28.57 -12.97 -22.99
C ALA A 454 29.31 -11.62 -23.20
N GLY A 455 29.75 -10.96 -22.12
CA GLY A 455 30.54 -9.72 -22.16
C GLY A 455 29.73 -8.42 -22.15
N ASN A 456 28.41 -8.48 -22.39
CA ASN A 456 27.51 -7.33 -22.25
C ASN A 456 27.43 -6.85 -20.80
N ARG A 457 27.13 -5.56 -20.61
CA ARG A 457 26.96 -4.95 -19.29
C ARG A 457 25.62 -5.32 -18.65
N LEU A 458 25.61 -5.45 -17.32
CA LEU A 458 24.44 -5.67 -16.47
C LEU A 458 24.23 -4.43 -15.57
N GLY A 459 23.68 -3.36 -16.14
CA GLY A 459 23.69 -2.03 -15.52
C GLY A 459 22.49 -1.72 -14.60
N ARG A 460 21.40 -2.48 -14.67
CA ARG A 460 20.21 -2.25 -13.82
C ARG A 460 20.35 -2.98 -12.48
N ALA A 461 21.23 -2.48 -11.62
CA ALA A 461 21.50 -2.99 -10.28
C ALA A 461 21.67 -1.84 -9.28
N ASN A 462 21.58 -2.15 -8.00
CA ASN A 462 21.82 -1.23 -6.89
C ASN A 462 23.20 -1.47 -6.28
N VAL A 463 23.89 -0.39 -5.94
CA VAL A 463 25.24 -0.40 -5.37
C VAL A 463 25.31 0.60 -4.22
N TYR A 464 25.71 0.13 -3.04
CA TYR A 464 25.78 0.97 -1.83
C TYR A 464 26.77 0.42 -0.81
N CYS A 465 27.05 1.20 0.23
CA CYS A 465 27.89 0.77 1.34
C CYS A 465 27.05 0.40 2.56
N SER A 466 27.32 -0.76 3.14
CA SER A 466 26.85 -1.16 4.47
C SER A 466 28.01 -0.95 5.44
N LEU A 467 27.97 0.11 6.23
CA LEU A 467 29.02 0.45 7.19
C LEU A 467 28.92 -0.41 8.44
N ASP A 468 30.05 -0.67 9.08
CA ASP A 468 30.14 -1.34 10.38
C ASP A 468 30.01 -0.32 11.52
N GLY A 469 29.70 -0.81 12.72
CA GLY A 469 29.55 0.00 13.93
C GLY A 469 28.14 0.04 14.51
N ASP A 470 28.08 0.49 15.76
CA ASP A 470 26.87 0.45 16.60
C ASP A 470 26.17 1.81 16.70
N ASP A 471 26.76 2.87 16.13
CA ASP A 471 26.15 4.19 16.09
C ASP A 471 24.96 4.22 15.12
N SER A 472 24.01 5.12 15.37
CA SER A 472 22.77 5.22 14.61
C SER A 472 22.99 5.46 13.12
N ASP A 473 23.95 6.31 12.73
CA ASP A 473 24.16 6.67 11.32
C ASP A 473 24.74 5.49 10.53
N SER A 474 25.69 4.73 11.11
CA SER A 474 26.25 3.52 10.49
C SER A 474 25.22 2.39 10.41
N ARG A 475 24.44 2.19 11.49
CA ARG A 475 23.37 1.17 11.54
C ARG A 475 22.30 1.37 10.47
N LEU A 476 21.93 2.63 10.21
CA LEU A 476 20.96 3.00 9.18
C LEU A 476 21.46 2.76 7.74
N THR A 477 22.68 2.27 7.53
CA THR A 477 23.15 1.83 6.20
C THR A 477 22.90 0.34 5.95
N ARG A 478 22.34 -0.38 6.93
CA ARG A 478 21.97 -1.81 6.85
C ARG A 478 20.46 -1.95 6.79
N VAL A 479 19.95 -2.93 6.05
CA VAL A 479 18.52 -3.21 5.97
C VAL A 479 18.03 -3.73 7.33
N ALA A 480 16.83 -3.40 7.75
CA ALA A 480 16.21 -4.02 8.93
C ALA A 480 15.07 -4.94 8.46
N GLY A 481 14.84 -6.03 9.18
CA GLY A 481 13.54 -6.73 9.10
C GLY A 481 12.46 -5.85 9.71
N ILE A 482 12.11 -6.09 10.97
CA ILE A 482 11.34 -5.14 11.77
C ILE A 482 12.31 -4.35 12.67
N PRO A 483 12.55 -3.05 12.44
CA PRO A 483 13.29 -2.23 13.39
C PRO A 483 12.73 -2.37 14.80
N SER A 484 13.59 -2.30 15.83
CA SER A 484 13.14 -2.45 17.22
C SER A 484 12.09 -1.41 17.64
N ASN A 485 12.04 -0.26 16.97
CA ASN A 485 11.03 0.78 17.22
C ASN A 485 9.71 0.58 16.44
N GLY A 486 9.52 -0.52 15.72
CA GLY A 486 8.31 -0.84 14.94
C GLY A 486 8.05 0.07 13.73
N LEU A 487 9.04 0.88 13.30
CA LEU A 487 9.00 1.59 12.03
C LEU A 487 9.39 0.65 10.87
N TYR A 488 9.88 1.20 9.77
CA TYR A 488 10.46 0.46 8.66
C TYR A 488 11.85 0.98 8.32
N HIS A 489 12.69 0.10 7.79
CA HIS A 489 13.99 0.47 7.24
C HIS A 489 14.43 -0.57 6.21
N THR A 490 14.11 -0.33 4.94
CA THR A 490 14.36 -1.27 3.83
C THR A 490 15.61 -0.88 3.04
N GLU A 491 15.88 -1.61 1.97
CA GLU A 491 16.93 -1.32 0.99
C GLU A 491 16.89 0.11 0.48
N PHE A 492 15.69 0.68 0.29
CA PHE A 492 15.55 2.07 -0.14
C PHE A 492 16.21 3.01 0.88
N GLN A 493 15.91 2.85 2.18
CA GLN A 493 16.50 3.70 3.21
C GLN A 493 17.97 3.39 3.43
N ALA A 494 18.40 2.13 3.38
CA ALA A 494 19.80 1.75 3.54
C ALA A 494 20.70 2.41 2.47
N ILE A 495 20.30 2.38 1.20
CA ILE A 495 21.01 3.05 0.10
C ILE A 495 21.08 4.56 0.36
N GLU A 496 19.92 5.19 0.59
CA GLU A 496 19.82 6.64 0.86
C GLU A 496 20.72 7.09 2.02
N LYS A 497 20.74 6.32 3.11
CA LYS A 497 21.51 6.60 4.31
C LYS A 497 23.00 6.37 4.11
N SER A 498 23.41 5.39 3.31
CA SER A 498 24.82 5.22 2.94
C SER A 498 25.37 6.44 2.21
N ILE A 499 24.58 7.04 1.31
CA ILE A 499 24.96 8.26 0.58
C ILE A 499 25.01 9.46 1.53
N ASP A 500 23.98 9.60 2.37
CA ASP A 500 23.88 10.68 3.34
C ASP A 500 25.02 10.67 4.36
N TYR A 501 25.44 9.49 4.81
CA TYR A 501 26.57 9.32 5.73
C TYR A 501 27.83 10.00 5.17
N PHE A 502 28.25 9.64 3.96
CA PHE A 502 29.47 10.20 3.38
C PHE A 502 29.33 11.68 3.03
N ARG A 503 28.15 12.10 2.57
CA ARG A 503 27.86 13.52 2.30
C ARG A 503 28.02 14.37 3.56
N LYS A 504 27.44 13.95 4.68
CA LYS A 504 27.56 14.66 5.96
C LYS A 504 28.99 14.67 6.49
N ALA A 505 29.71 13.55 6.33
CA ALA A 505 31.09 13.43 6.78
C ALA A 505 32.10 14.15 5.86
N GLY A 506 31.70 14.61 4.67
CA GLY A 506 32.60 15.24 3.70
C GLY A 506 33.68 14.30 3.14
N LYS A 507 33.49 12.98 3.28
CA LYS A 507 34.46 11.96 2.84
C LYS A 507 34.40 11.77 1.32
N LYS A 508 35.56 11.59 0.70
CA LYS A 508 35.69 11.26 -0.74
C LYS A 508 36.05 9.79 -0.97
N THR A 509 36.69 9.17 0.02
CA THR A 509 37.05 7.76 0.07
C THR A 509 36.61 7.16 1.40
N TRP A 510 36.53 5.85 1.46
CA TRP A 510 36.25 5.08 2.67
C TRP A 510 37.08 3.79 2.65
N ARG A 511 37.35 3.24 3.84
CA ARG A 511 38.16 2.02 3.99
C ARG A 511 37.27 0.80 4.02
N LEU A 512 37.70 -0.28 3.38
CA LEU A 512 36.91 -1.52 3.37
C LEU A 512 36.76 -2.12 4.78
N GLY A 513 37.67 -1.85 5.71
CA GLY A 513 37.52 -2.23 7.12
C GLY A 513 36.47 -1.42 7.89
N ASP A 514 35.94 -0.34 7.31
CA ASP A 514 34.82 0.43 7.90
C ASP A 514 33.45 -0.18 7.52
N GLY A 515 33.40 -1.25 6.70
CA GLY A 515 32.13 -1.86 6.26
C GLY A 515 32.22 -2.82 5.09
N SER A 516 31.22 -2.75 4.20
CA SER A 516 31.10 -3.64 3.04
C SER A 516 30.55 -2.88 1.83
N LEU A 517 31.07 -3.20 0.65
CA LEU A 517 30.44 -2.82 -0.61
C LEU A 517 29.37 -3.86 -0.95
N VAL A 518 28.15 -3.41 -1.19
CA VAL A 518 27.00 -4.27 -1.50
C VAL A 518 26.54 -3.99 -2.93
N ILE A 519 26.42 -5.07 -3.71
CA ILE A 519 25.82 -5.07 -5.05
C ILE A 519 24.55 -5.90 -4.99
N ASP A 520 23.41 -5.22 -5.08
CA ASP A 520 22.08 -5.82 -5.18
C ASP A 520 21.67 -5.92 -6.65
N ARG A 521 21.53 -7.15 -7.16
CA ARG A 521 21.18 -7.43 -8.56
C ARG A 521 19.67 -7.47 -8.80
N GLY A 522 18.86 -7.21 -7.77
CA GLY A 522 17.42 -7.42 -7.75
C GLY A 522 17.04 -8.91 -7.64
N ASP A 523 15.84 -9.17 -7.15
CA ASP A 523 15.24 -10.50 -7.25
C ASP A 523 14.91 -10.87 -8.69
N LEU A 524 14.67 -12.15 -8.95
CA LEU A 524 14.24 -12.63 -10.28
C LEU A 524 12.81 -12.23 -10.60
N TRP A 525 11.97 -12.07 -9.57
CA TRP A 525 10.54 -11.79 -9.69
C TRP A 525 10.17 -10.67 -8.72
N SER A 526 9.45 -9.66 -9.20
CA SER A 526 9.06 -8.52 -8.35
C SER A 526 7.70 -8.72 -7.71
N VAL A 527 7.67 -8.91 -6.40
CA VAL A 527 6.43 -9.00 -5.62
C VAL A 527 5.59 -7.70 -5.62
N GLU A 528 6.13 -6.56 -6.05
CA GLU A 528 5.36 -5.30 -6.17
C GLU A 528 4.43 -5.25 -7.38
N MET A 529 4.81 -5.93 -8.47
CA MET A 529 4.22 -5.75 -9.79
C MET A 529 3.70 -7.08 -10.33
N THR A 530 2.40 -7.16 -10.55
CA THR A 530 1.72 -8.38 -11.00
C THR A 530 1.66 -8.47 -12.54
N ASP A 531 2.08 -9.61 -13.09
CA ASP A 531 2.01 -9.92 -14.52
C ASP A 531 0.65 -10.50 -14.93
N PHE A 532 -0.28 -9.64 -15.30
CA PHE A 532 -1.59 -10.07 -15.79
C PHE A 532 -1.59 -10.73 -17.17
N ASN A 533 -0.46 -10.85 -17.87
CA ASN A 533 -0.37 -11.73 -19.03
C ASN A 533 -0.47 -13.20 -18.58
N ARG A 534 -0.17 -13.49 -17.31
CA ARG A 534 -0.22 -14.82 -16.72
C ARG A 534 -1.63 -15.15 -16.24
N PRO A 535 -2.21 -16.30 -16.62
CA PRO A 535 -3.54 -16.70 -16.16
C PRO A 535 -3.67 -16.77 -14.64
N ALA A 536 -2.68 -17.35 -13.95
CA ALA A 536 -2.67 -17.46 -12.49
C ALA A 536 -2.80 -16.08 -11.80
N ALA A 537 -2.16 -15.06 -12.35
CA ALA A 537 -2.24 -13.69 -11.83
C ALA A 537 -3.67 -13.10 -11.93
N ARG A 538 -4.35 -13.34 -13.07
CA ARG A 538 -5.74 -12.88 -13.25
C ARG A 538 -6.72 -13.66 -12.41
N GLU A 539 -6.49 -14.96 -12.27
CA GLU A 539 -7.34 -15.87 -11.53
C GLU A 539 -7.40 -15.52 -10.04
N PHE A 540 -6.25 -15.28 -9.37
CA PHE A 540 -6.27 -14.96 -7.95
C PHE A 540 -6.99 -13.61 -7.68
N VAL A 541 -6.78 -12.60 -8.55
CA VAL A 541 -7.48 -11.32 -8.44
C VAL A 541 -8.99 -11.48 -8.62
N ALA A 542 -9.42 -12.31 -9.58
CA ALA A 542 -10.83 -12.59 -9.78
C ALA A 542 -11.45 -13.28 -8.54
N ARG A 543 -10.74 -14.24 -7.92
CA ARG A 543 -11.20 -14.90 -6.67
C ARG A 543 -11.32 -13.91 -5.51
N GLU A 544 -10.34 -13.03 -5.32
CA GLU A 544 -10.38 -12.00 -4.27
C GLU A 544 -11.53 -11.02 -4.47
N LEU A 545 -11.72 -10.51 -5.70
CA LEU A 545 -12.85 -9.64 -6.03
C LEU A 545 -14.19 -10.33 -5.86
N LYS A 546 -14.28 -11.64 -6.15
CA LYS A 546 -15.49 -12.43 -5.93
C LYS A 546 -15.86 -12.51 -4.45
N THR A 547 -14.88 -12.68 -3.56
CA THR A 547 -15.11 -12.61 -2.10
C THR A 547 -15.67 -11.25 -1.70
N ILE A 548 -15.05 -10.16 -2.18
CA ILE A 548 -15.49 -8.79 -1.84
C ILE A 548 -16.92 -8.52 -2.37
N LEU A 549 -17.19 -8.86 -3.63
CA LEU A 549 -18.48 -8.67 -4.30
C LEU A 549 -19.57 -9.64 -3.83
N SER A 550 -19.23 -10.66 -3.03
CA SER A 550 -20.24 -11.51 -2.38
C SER A 550 -21.04 -10.77 -1.29
N HIS A 551 -20.57 -9.59 -0.88
CA HIS A 551 -21.29 -8.72 0.05
C HIS A 551 -22.14 -7.70 -0.68
N ASP A 552 -23.44 -7.64 -0.36
CA ASP A 552 -24.46 -6.77 -0.99
C ASP A 552 -24.13 -5.26 -1.00
N ALA A 553 -23.20 -4.83 -0.16
CA ALA A 553 -22.73 -3.44 -0.12
C ALA A 553 -21.91 -3.08 -1.37
N PHE A 554 -21.18 -4.04 -1.95
CA PHE A 554 -20.30 -3.83 -3.10
C PHE A 554 -21.03 -4.16 -4.40
N ASP A 555 -21.13 -3.18 -5.30
CA ASP A 555 -21.84 -3.33 -6.58
C ASP A 555 -21.02 -2.89 -7.81
N GLU A 556 -19.75 -2.53 -7.60
CA GLU A 556 -18.90 -1.95 -8.64
C GLU A 556 -17.41 -2.28 -8.41
N ILE A 557 -16.63 -2.37 -9.48
CA ILE A 557 -15.16 -2.49 -9.46
C ILE A 557 -14.53 -1.23 -10.06
N LEU A 558 -13.47 -0.71 -9.43
CA LEU A 558 -12.59 0.31 -9.99
C LEU A 558 -11.15 -0.21 -10.07
N ILE A 559 -10.60 -0.26 -11.28
CA ILE A 559 -9.16 -0.49 -11.51
C ILE A 559 -8.44 0.85 -11.43
N ASN A 560 -7.58 1.02 -10.43
CA ASN A 560 -6.87 2.27 -10.15
C ASN A 560 -5.36 2.11 -10.42
N THR A 561 -4.76 3.04 -11.14
CA THR A 561 -3.33 3.02 -11.53
C THR A 561 -2.35 3.37 -10.42
N ARG A 562 -2.84 3.61 -9.19
CA ARG A 562 -1.99 3.93 -8.05
C ARG A 562 -1.01 2.80 -7.76
N SER A 563 0.22 3.22 -7.47
CA SER A 563 1.24 2.42 -6.82
C SER A 563 1.89 3.32 -5.77
N HIS A 564 2.19 2.78 -4.59
CA HIS A 564 2.84 3.51 -3.51
C HIS A 564 4.37 3.59 -3.64
N THR A 565 4.95 2.87 -4.60
CA THR A 565 6.34 2.47 -4.53
C THR A 565 7.04 2.67 -5.87
N GLN A 566 8.08 3.49 -5.84
CA GLN A 566 9.26 3.26 -6.68
C GLN A 566 10.19 2.39 -5.84
N LEU A 567 10.77 1.35 -6.42
CA LEU A 567 11.70 0.49 -5.68
C LEU A 567 13.03 1.21 -5.45
N SER A 568 13.88 0.60 -4.62
CA SER A 568 15.23 1.09 -4.30
C SER A 568 16.03 1.37 -5.58
N GLY A 569 16.84 2.42 -5.55
CA GLY A 569 17.69 2.80 -6.68
C GLY A 569 18.96 3.47 -6.18
N SER A 570 20.12 3.14 -6.73
CA SER A 570 21.39 3.83 -6.46
C SER A 570 21.90 4.65 -7.65
N THR A 571 21.13 4.71 -8.74
CA THR A 571 21.50 5.37 -10.00
C THR A 571 20.55 6.53 -10.29
N GLY A 572 21.11 7.63 -10.80
CA GLY A 572 20.38 8.79 -11.27
C GLY A 572 20.72 9.12 -12.72
N ASP A 573 19.81 9.80 -13.39
CA ASP A 573 20.02 10.37 -14.72
C ASP A 573 19.80 11.87 -14.67
N GLY A 574 20.80 12.63 -15.06
CA GLY A 574 20.84 14.08 -14.95
C GLY A 574 21.72 14.69 -16.03
N ILE A 575 22.17 15.92 -15.81
CA ILE A 575 22.96 16.65 -16.81
C ILE A 575 24.29 15.96 -17.19
N ASP A 576 24.82 15.09 -16.31
CA ASP A 576 26.06 14.34 -16.53
C ASP A 576 25.80 12.90 -17.05
N GLY A 577 24.57 12.62 -17.49
CA GLY A 577 24.09 11.32 -17.98
C GLY A 577 23.74 10.33 -16.86
N VAL A 578 23.75 9.04 -17.16
CA VAL A 578 23.50 8.01 -16.13
C VAL A 578 24.73 7.89 -15.22
N ARG A 579 24.58 8.19 -13.93
CA ARG A 579 25.64 8.14 -12.90
C ARG A 579 25.10 7.66 -11.55
N PRO A 580 25.96 7.18 -10.63
CA PRO A 580 25.54 6.90 -9.24
C PRO A 580 24.88 8.12 -8.60
N MET A 581 23.83 7.94 -7.80
CA MET A 581 23.13 9.06 -7.14
C MET A 581 24.07 9.89 -6.25
N THR A 582 25.06 9.25 -5.63
CA THR A 582 26.11 9.89 -4.85
C THR A 582 26.84 10.99 -5.63
N HIS A 583 27.11 10.78 -6.92
CA HIS A 583 27.75 11.78 -7.78
C HIS A 583 26.94 13.08 -7.83
N TYR A 584 25.63 12.96 -8.05
CA TYR A 584 24.73 14.10 -8.14
C TYR A 584 24.56 14.81 -6.79
N ARG A 585 24.38 14.05 -5.70
CA ARG A 585 24.20 14.62 -4.36
C ARG A 585 25.43 15.35 -3.86
N LEU A 586 26.62 14.80 -4.09
CA LEU A 586 27.87 15.45 -3.69
C LEU A 586 28.20 16.67 -4.56
N SER A 587 27.71 16.73 -5.79
CA SER A 587 27.89 17.87 -6.70
C SER A 587 26.77 18.91 -6.63
N GLY A 588 25.73 18.69 -5.81
CA GLY A 588 24.59 19.60 -5.70
C GLY A 588 23.77 19.72 -6.98
N LYS A 589 23.79 18.69 -7.84
CA LYS A 589 23.10 18.67 -9.13
C LYS A 589 21.79 17.89 -9.05
N ASN A 590 20.77 18.36 -9.78
CA ASN A 590 19.49 17.66 -9.91
C ASN A 590 19.60 16.43 -10.82
N TYR A 591 18.79 15.42 -10.54
CA TYR A 591 18.71 14.19 -11.31
C TYR A 591 17.32 13.54 -11.15
N SER A 592 16.96 12.68 -12.08
CA SER A 592 15.84 11.75 -11.98
C SER A 592 16.32 10.42 -11.42
N HIS A 593 15.62 9.88 -10.42
CA HIS A 593 15.96 8.62 -9.77
C HIS A 593 15.56 7.42 -10.65
N TYR A 594 16.50 6.50 -10.91
CA TYR A 594 16.22 5.22 -11.55
C TYR A 594 16.16 4.11 -10.49
N GLY A 595 14.93 3.80 -10.07
CA GLY A 595 14.63 2.67 -9.20
C GLY A 595 14.68 1.34 -9.97
N ILE A 596 15.01 0.27 -9.25
CA ILE A 596 15.18 -1.07 -9.82
C ILE A 596 13.86 -1.66 -10.36
N ASP A 597 12.70 -1.08 -10.03
CA ASP A 597 11.39 -1.42 -10.62
C ASP A 597 11.39 -1.39 -12.15
N ARG A 598 12.21 -0.52 -12.76
CA ARG A 598 12.38 -0.39 -14.22
C ARG A 598 13.20 -1.53 -14.85
N ALA A 599 13.81 -2.38 -14.04
CA ALA A 599 14.51 -3.59 -14.46
C ALA A 599 13.55 -4.77 -14.66
N PHE A 600 12.29 -4.64 -14.25
CA PHE A 600 11.28 -5.69 -14.31
C PHE A 600 10.23 -5.40 -15.40
N GLY A 601 9.71 -6.45 -16.01
CA GLY A 601 8.59 -6.39 -16.96
C GLY A 601 7.83 -7.71 -17.03
N PRO A 602 6.67 -7.76 -17.70
CA PRO A 602 5.97 -9.01 -17.98
C PRO A 602 6.89 -10.05 -18.66
N ILE A 603 6.81 -11.31 -18.25
CA ILE A 603 7.70 -12.36 -18.80
C ILE A 603 7.45 -12.59 -20.30
N ALA A 604 6.21 -12.35 -20.76
CA ALA A 604 5.81 -12.43 -22.16
C ALA A 604 6.60 -11.49 -23.09
N MET A 605 7.30 -10.48 -22.54
CA MET A 605 8.23 -9.67 -23.31
C MET A 605 9.36 -10.48 -23.96
N ALA A 606 9.69 -11.66 -23.43
CA ALA A 606 10.67 -12.56 -24.02
C ALA A 606 10.28 -13.04 -25.43
N ASP A 607 8.98 -13.10 -25.71
CA ASP A 607 8.45 -13.54 -27.01
C ASP A 607 8.24 -12.38 -28.00
N GLU A 608 8.44 -11.13 -27.55
CA GLU A 608 8.18 -9.95 -28.36
C GLU A 608 9.26 -9.75 -29.44
N PRO A 609 8.92 -9.76 -30.75
CA PRO A 609 9.91 -9.65 -31.81
C PRO A 609 10.76 -8.38 -31.72
N GLY A 610 10.14 -7.27 -31.32
CA GLY A 610 10.82 -6.00 -31.13
C GLY A 610 11.90 -6.08 -30.05
N ILE A 611 11.65 -6.79 -28.93
CA ILE A 611 12.63 -7.02 -27.86
C ILE A 611 13.73 -7.99 -28.30
N ASN A 612 13.36 -9.09 -28.96
CA ASN A 612 14.31 -10.11 -29.42
C ASN A 612 15.38 -9.58 -30.37
N SER A 613 15.03 -8.55 -31.15
CA SER A 613 15.92 -7.87 -32.09
C SER A 613 16.83 -6.81 -31.48
N LEU A 614 16.63 -6.41 -30.21
CA LEU A 614 17.41 -5.33 -29.61
C LEU A 614 18.84 -5.76 -29.26
N PRO A 615 19.79 -4.82 -29.34
CA PRO A 615 21.04 -4.96 -28.63
C PRO A 615 20.78 -5.18 -27.13
N VAL A 616 21.39 -6.23 -26.58
CA VAL A 616 21.19 -6.69 -25.20
C VAL A 616 21.35 -5.56 -24.18
N GLU A 617 22.32 -4.66 -24.39
CA GLU A 617 22.56 -3.56 -23.45
C GLU A 617 21.42 -2.53 -23.39
N GLN A 618 20.55 -2.44 -24.40
CA GLN A 618 19.33 -1.62 -24.29
C GLN A 618 18.32 -2.24 -23.30
N ILE A 619 18.38 -3.55 -23.10
CA ILE A 619 17.57 -4.28 -22.11
C ILE A 619 18.27 -4.26 -20.75
N SER A 620 19.56 -4.58 -20.71
CA SER A 620 20.29 -4.84 -19.45
C SER A 620 20.90 -3.60 -18.79
N THR A 621 20.90 -2.42 -19.44
CA THR A 621 21.48 -1.18 -18.89
C THR A 621 20.53 0.01 -18.98
N TRP A 622 20.75 0.99 -18.10
CA TRP A 622 20.05 2.28 -18.13
C TRP A 622 20.44 3.09 -19.38
N GLN A 623 19.45 3.61 -20.10
CA GLN A 623 19.69 4.58 -21.17
C GLN A 623 19.39 6.00 -20.66
N SER A 624 20.23 6.97 -21.02
CA SER A 624 19.98 8.37 -20.64
C SER A 624 18.73 8.90 -21.34
N GLY A 625 17.87 9.61 -20.61
CA GLY A 625 16.59 10.10 -21.06
C GLY A 625 15.47 9.05 -21.13
N GLU A 626 15.76 7.77 -20.84
CA GLU A 626 14.79 6.67 -21.01
C GLU A 626 13.51 6.91 -20.22
N TRP A 627 13.61 7.43 -18.98
CA TRP A 627 12.48 7.62 -18.06
C TRP A 627 12.21 9.07 -17.67
N GLN A 628 12.88 10.04 -18.31
CA GLN A 628 12.74 11.47 -17.98
C GLN A 628 11.57 12.16 -18.68
N ARG A 629 10.93 11.51 -19.66
CA ARG A 629 9.81 12.05 -20.46
C ARG A 629 8.60 11.11 -20.43
N PRO A 630 7.40 11.57 -20.83
CA PRO A 630 6.21 10.71 -20.93
C PRO A 630 6.43 9.44 -21.77
N CYS A 631 5.55 8.45 -21.60
CA CYS A 631 5.59 7.20 -22.35
C CYS A 631 5.71 7.48 -23.85
N ARG A 632 6.70 6.87 -24.50
CA ARG A 632 7.04 7.15 -25.89
C ARG A 632 6.23 6.28 -26.87
N PRO A 633 6.00 6.74 -28.12
CA PRO A 633 5.36 5.96 -29.18
C PRO A 633 6.22 4.76 -29.62
N GLU A 634 5.63 3.91 -30.47
CA GLU A 634 6.26 2.71 -31.03
C GLU A 634 7.60 2.95 -31.75
N ASN A 635 7.79 4.15 -32.31
CA ASN A 635 9.04 4.56 -32.99
C ASN A 635 10.08 5.19 -32.04
N SER A 636 9.93 5.01 -30.72
CA SER A 636 10.90 5.44 -29.71
C SER A 636 12.24 4.72 -29.85
N GLU A 637 13.35 5.39 -29.53
CA GLU A 637 14.64 4.72 -29.33
C GLU A 637 14.66 3.83 -28.08
N PHE A 638 13.76 4.07 -27.12
CA PHE A 638 13.65 3.33 -25.86
C PHE A 638 12.69 2.15 -25.97
N MET A 639 13.06 1.16 -26.80
CA MET A 639 12.20 0.03 -27.13
C MET A 639 11.89 -0.88 -25.93
N TRP A 640 12.81 -1.04 -24.98
CA TRP A 640 12.56 -1.76 -23.71
C TRP A 640 11.35 -1.18 -22.97
N ARG A 641 11.37 0.12 -22.69
CA ARG A 641 10.28 0.84 -22.04
C ARG A 641 8.96 0.73 -22.81
N TYR A 642 8.99 0.96 -24.13
CA TYR A 642 7.79 0.88 -24.96
C TYR A 642 7.12 -0.51 -24.91
N HIS A 643 7.89 -1.58 -25.17
CA HIS A 643 7.35 -2.93 -25.15
C HIS A 643 6.91 -3.36 -23.76
N ARG A 644 7.61 -2.94 -22.69
CA ARG A 644 7.15 -3.14 -21.32
C ARG A 644 5.78 -2.53 -21.09
N ASN A 645 5.59 -1.27 -21.48
CA ASN A 645 4.31 -0.57 -21.31
C ASN A 645 3.18 -1.19 -22.13
N ARG A 646 3.49 -1.66 -23.35
CA ARG A 646 2.53 -2.40 -24.18
C ARG A 646 2.13 -3.73 -23.54
N ALA A 647 3.08 -4.49 -23.02
CA ALA A 647 2.81 -5.75 -22.33
C ALA A 647 2.01 -5.55 -21.04
N ILE A 648 2.23 -4.45 -20.32
CA ILE A 648 1.42 -4.03 -19.16
C ILE A 648 -0.03 -3.76 -19.59
N ALA A 649 -0.22 -2.95 -20.65
CA ALA A 649 -1.53 -2.63 -21.18
C ALA A 649 -2.30 -3.89 -21.62
N ASN A 650 -1.62 -4.81 -22.29
CA ASN A 650 -2.18 -6.08 -22.73
C ASN A 650 -2.58 -6.98 -21.55
N GLY A 651 -1.74 -7.09 -20.53
CA GLY A 651 -2.05 -7.86 -19.32
C GLY A 651 -3.28 -7.31 -18.59
N VAL A 652 -3.32 -5.99 -18.34
CA VAL A 652 -4.49 -5.37 -17.68
C VAL A 652 -5.75 -5.48 -18.54
N ARG A 653 -5.62 -5.37 -19.86
CA ARG A 653 -6.75 -5.64 -20.77
C ARG A 653 -7.27 -7.07 -20.63
N ALA A 654 -6.38 -8.06 -20.53
CA ALA A 654 -6.77 -9.45 -20.31
C ALA A 654 -7.48 -9.63 -18.96
N LEU A 655 -7.03 -8.94 -17.90
CA LEU A 655 -7.73 -8.88 -16.62
C LEU A 655 -9.14 -8.31 -16.79
N LEU A 656 -9.30 -7.17 -17.46
CA LEU A 656 -10.62 -6.56 -17.69
C LEU A 656 -11.58 -7.47 -18.46
N VAL A 657 -11.08 -8.24 -19.45
CA VAL A 657 -11.86 -9.27 -20.16
C VAL A 657 -12.34 -10.34 -19.19
N ASP A 658 -11.45 -10.87 -18.34
CA ASP A 658 -11.80 -11.90 -17.37
C ASP A 658 -12.81 -11.37 -16.33
N LEU A 659 -12.65 -10.12 -15.88
CA LEU A 659 -13.59 -9.48 -14.95
C LEU A 659 -14.97 -9.22 -15.57
N GLU A 660 -15.06 -8.77 -16.82
CA GLU A 660 -16.36 -8.58 -17.51
C GLU A 660 -17.09 -9.92 -17.71
N ARG A 661 -16.33 -11.02 -17.90
CA ARG A 661 -16.89 -12.37 -17.99
C ARG A 661 -17.36 -12.90 -16.63
N GLU A 662 -16.57 -12.73 -15.58
CA GLU A 662 -16.90 -13.22 -14.23
C GLU A 662 -18.02 -12.39 -13.59
N PHE A 663 -18.07 -11.08 -13.88
CA PHE A 663 -18.99 -10.13 -13.27
C PHE A 663 -19.82 -9.35 -14.31
N PRO A 664 -20.64 -10.03 -15.14
CA PRO A 664 -21.27 -9.41 -16.31
C PRO A 664 -22.31 -8.32 -15.99
N GLN A 665 -22.77 -8.24 -14.73
CA GLN A 665 -23.73 -7.22 -14.27
C GLN A 665 -23.06 -6.14 -13.40
N THR A 666 -21.77 -6.28 -13.10
CA THR A 666 -21.04 -5.34 -12.27
C THR A 666 -20.47 -4.23 -13.14
N ARG A 667 -20.70 -2.98 -12.77
CA ARG A 667 -20.05 -1.85 -13.44
C ARG A 667 -18.56 -1.90 -13.15
N ILE A 668 -17.74 -1.83 -14.20
CA ILE A 668 -16.29 -1.81 -14.10
C ILE A 668 -15.78 -0.48 -14.63
N ARG A 669 -15.00 0.21 -13.81
CA ARG A 669 -14.32 1.46 -14.14
C ARG A 669 -12.81 1.24 -14.21
N ALA A 670 -12.12 1.93 -15.09
CA ALA A 670 -10.66 1.90 -15.16
C ALA A 670 -10.09 3.32 -15.24
N VAL A 671 -9.22 3.66 -14.29
CA VAL A 671 -8.48 4.92 -14.32
C VAL A 671 -7.49 4.87 -15.48
N ILE A 672 -7.65 5.81 -16.41
CA ILE A 672 -6.74 6.02 -17.52
C ILE A 672 -5.87 7.22 -17.14
N PRO A 673 -4.53 7.13 -17.26
CA PRO A 673 -3.63 8.27 -17.17
C PRO A 673 -3.51 8.98 -18.52
N GLN A 674 -3.11 10.25 -18.48
CA GLN A 674 -3.01 11.10 -19.66
C GLN A 674 -1.97 10.57 -20.66
N SER A 675 -2.27 10.68 -21.95
CA SER A 675 -1.32 10.30 -23.01
C SER A 675 -0.15 11.30 -23.10
N GLU A 676 0.92 10.90 -23.80
CA GLU A 676 2.05 11.80 -24.08
C GLU A 676 1.61 13.07 -24.81
N SER A 677 0.62 12.97 -25.71
CA SER A 677 0.08 14.12 -26.45
C SER A 677 -0.53 15.17 -25.49
N VAL A 678 -1.30 14.71 -24.50
CA VAL A 678 -1.88 15.58 -23.47
C VAL A 678 -0.78 16.24 -22.65
N ILE A 679 0.23 15.47 -22.22
CA ILE A 679 1.33 16.00 -21.40
C ILE A 679 2.12 17.06 -22.17
N ARG A 680 2.64 16.74 -23.35
CA ARG A 680 3.45 17.67 -24.15
C ARG A 680 2.65 18.89 -24.57
N GLY A 681 1.43 18.71 -25.04
CA GLY A 681 0.56 19.82 -25.45
C GLY A 681 0.22 20.75 -24.28
N THR A 682 0.15 20.24 -23.06
CA THR A 682 -0.04 21.06 -21.86
C THR A 682 1.25 21.80 -21.50
N GLU A 683 2.40 21.12 -21.48
CA GLU A 683 3.70 21.76 -21.23
C GLU A 683 3.98 22.89 -22.24
N ASP A 684 3.71 22.65 -23.52
CA ASP A 684 3.87 23.63 -24.60
C ASP A 684 2.95 24.85 -24.35
N ALA A 685 1.70 24.61 -23.96
CA ALA A 685 0.77 25.69 -23.61
C ALA A 685 1.24 26.49 -22.39
N LEU A 686 1.85 25.83 -21.40
CA LEU A 686 2.33 26.47 -20.17
C LEU A 686 3.63 27.25 -20.36
N ALA A 687 4.44 26.93 -21.38
CA ALA A 687 5.76 27.52 -21.61
C ALA A 687 5.73 29.06 -21.57
N ASP A 688 4.78 29.64 -22.31
CA ASP A 688 4.63 31.08 -22.47
C ASP A 688 3.36 31.65 -21.82
N MET A 689 2.60 30.82 -21.10
CA MET A 689 1.33 31.24 -20.48
C MET A 689 1.58 32.27 -19.37
N PRO A 690 0.98 33.47 -19.44
CA PRO A 690 1.18 34.51 -18.43
C PRO A 690 0.53 34.13 -17.09
N LYS A 691 1.24 34.44 -16.00
CA LYS A 691 0.70 34.35 -14.64
C LYS A 691 -0.09 35.62 -14.29
N PRO A 692 -1.14 35.53 -13.47
CA PRO A 692 -1.86 36.71 -12.97
C PRO A 692 -0.97 37.73 -12.24
N ALA A 693 0.07 37.25 -11.53
CA ALA A 693 1.01 38.08 -10.78
C ALA A 693 2.24 38.55 -11.58
N GLY A 694 2.28 38.30 -12.90
CA GLY A 694 3.42 38.59 -13.77
C GLY A 694 4.37 37.41 -13.99
N GLY A 695 5.09 37.42 -15.11
CA GLY A 695 5.90 36.29 -15.60
C GLY A 695 5.06 35.19 -16.26
N VAL A 696 5.68 34.04 -16.53
CA VAL A 696 5.02 32.87 -17.16
C VAL A 696 5.03 31.64 -16.25
N TYR A 697 4.11 30.69 -16.47
CA TYR A 697 4.08 29.40 -15.78
C TYR A 697 5.33 28.57 -16.05
N GLY A 698 5.71 28.42 -17.33
CA GLY A 698 6.79 27.55 -17.75
C GLY A 698 6.36 26.08 -17.77
N ARG A 699 7.06 25.28 -18.60
CA ARG A 699 6.74 23.85 -18.83
C ARG A 699 6.67 23.05 -17.53
N ASP A 700 7.63 23.26 -16.64
CA ASP A 700 7.77 22.53 -15.37
C ASP A 700 6.58 22.71 -14.42
N TYR A 701 5.73 23.73 -14.65
CA TYR A 701 4.51 23.91 -13.86
C TYR A 701 3.54 22.74 -14.05
N PHE A 702 3.64 21.96 -15.13
CA PHE A 702 2.81 20.77 -15.36
C PHE A 702 2.80 19.83 -14.15
N ARG A 703 3.94 19.65 -13.46
CA ARG A 703 4.06 18.80 -12.26
C ARG A 703 3.15 19.20 -11.08
N HIS A 704 2.59 20.40 -11.12
CA HIS A 704 1.67 20.95 -10.13
C HIS A 704 0.20 20.89 -10.58
N VAL A 705 -0.09 20.30 -11.74
CA VAL A 705 -1.44 20.19 -12.31
C VAL A 705 -1.97 18.77 -12.19
N TRP A 706 -1.24 17.77 -12.70
CA TRP A 706 -1.73 16.39 -12.82
C TRP A 706 -1.80 15.62 -11.48
N GLY A 707 -2.67 14.60 -11.41
CA GLY A 707 -2.85 13.73 -10.23
C GLY A 707 -1.68 12.78 -10.00
N SER A 708 -0.92 12.98 -8.94
CA SER A 708 0.37 12.31 -8.69
C SER A 708 0.35 11.26 -7.57
N LEU A 709 -0.68 11.25 -6.73
CA LEU A 709 -0.81 10.29 -5.63
C LEU A 709 -1.40 8.96 -6.12
N ASN A 710 -2.17 8.98 -7.21
CA ASN A 710 -2.82 7.82 -7.80
C ASN A 710 -2.16 7.33 -9.09
N TYR A 711 -0.92 7.76 -9.36
CA TYR A 711 -0.18 7.32 -10.54
C TYR A 711 1.33 7.50 -10.38
N ILE A 712 2.07 6.41 -10.60
CA ILE A 712 3.52 6.42 -10.78
C ILE A 712 3.82 6.17 -12.25
N PRO A 713 4.37 7.15 -13.00
CA PRO A 713 4.63 7.00 -14.43
C PRO A 713 5.46 5.77 -14.78
N ALA A 714 6.55 5.49 -14.04
CA ALA A 714 7.44 4.38 -14.38
C ALA A 714 6.79 2.98 -14.26
N ILE A 715 5.63 2.85 -13.61
CA ILE A 715 4.96 1.57 -13.41
C ILE A 715 3.63 1.53 -14.17
N GLY A 716 2.78 2.55 -13.98
CA GLY A 716 1.41 2.55 -14.50
C GLY A 716 1.24 3.11 -15.91
N GLU A 717 2.28 3.66 -16.55
CA GLU A 717 2.11 4.40 -17.80
C GLU A 717 1.62 3.59 -19.01
N GLY A 718 1.77 2.26 -18.99
CA GLY A 718 1.14 1.39 -19.97
C GLY A 718 -0.38 1.58 -20.05
N MET A 719 -1.02 2.01 -18.95
CA MET A 719 -2.46 2.29 -18.93
C MET A 719 -2.86 3.46 -19.83
N SER A 720 -1.94 4.35 -20.22
CA SER A 720 -2.24 5.45 -21.15
C SER A 720 -2.54 4.96 -22.58
N ILE A 721 -2.10 3.74 -22.92
CA ILE A 721 -2.25 3.13 -24.25
C ILE A 721 -3.15 1.87 -24.22
N ILE A 722 -3.90 1.65 -23.15
CA ILE A 722 -4.78 0.49 -23.04
C ILE A 722 -5.87 0.49 -24.11
N ASP A 723 -6.10 -0.67 -24.71
CA ASP A 723 -7.22 -0.93 -25.63
C ASP A 723 -8.44 -1.45 -24.85
N LEU A 724 -9.55 -0.74 -24.94
CA LEU A 724 -10.83 -1.11 -24.33
C LEU A 724 -11.86 -1.58 -25.37
N SER A 725 -11.43 -1.80 -26.62
CA SER A 725 -12.32 -2.20 -27.71
C SER A 725 -13.12 -3.45 -27.37
N GLY A 726 -14.44 -3.36 -27.51
CA GLY A 726 -15.33 -4.49 -27.23
C GLY A 726 -15.53 -4.80 -25.74
N LEU A 727 -15.14 -3.90 -24.83
CA LEU A 727 -15.48 -3.98 -23.41
C LEU A 727 -16.54 -2.93 -23.04
N SER A 728 -17.27 -3.15 -21.95
CA SER A 728 -18.19 -2.15 -21.37
C SER A 728 -17.55 -1.29 -20.27
N VAL A 729 -16.23 -1.42 -20.08
CA VAL A 729 -15.46 -0.68 -19.06
C VAL A 729 -15.58 0.83 -19.26
N GLU A 730 -15.95 1.54 -18.20
CA GLU A 730 -15.95 3.00 -18.20
C GLU A 730 -14.54 3.55 -17.94
N PRO A 731 -13.98 4.38 -18.84
CA PRO A 731 -12.75 5.09 -18.56
C PRO A 731 -12.98 6.18 -17.51
N VAL A 732 -12.05 6.33 -16.58
CA VAL A 732 -12.01 7.40 -15.57
C VAL A 732 -10.77 8.25 -15.80
N PHE A 733 -10.91 9.58 -15.74
CA PHE A 733 -9.75 10.47 -15.85
C PHE A 733 -8.93 10.42 -14.56
N LEU A 734 -7.62 10.14 -14.64
CA LEU A 734 -6.69 10.29 -13.50
C LEU A 734 -6.71 11.71 -12.89
N GLY A 735 -7.02 12.72 -13.71
CA GLY A 735 -7.33 14.07 -13.26
C GLY A 735 -6.17 14.86 -12.65
N ILE A 736 -6.43 15.59 -11.56
CA ILE A 736 -5.57 16.69 -11.05
C ILE A 736 -5.26 16.59 -9.57
N ARG A 737 -4.27 17.37 -9.10
CA ARG A 737 -3.91 17.52 -7.68
C ARG A 737 -3.99 18.97 -7.22
N TYR A 738 -4.29 19.15 -5.93
CA TYR A 738 -4.26 20.43 -5.22
C TYR A 738 -5.21 21.49 -5.81
N ALA A 739 -4.73 22.69 -6.18
CA ALA A 739 -5.57 23.81 -6.61
C ALA A 739 -4.89 24.61 -7.75
N PRO A 740 -4.70 24.02 -8.94
CA PRO A 740 -4.05 24.70 -10.08
C PRO A 740 -4.84 25.94 -10.53
N GLY A 741 -4.14 26.92 -11.08
CA GLY A 741 -4.76 28.14 -11.62
C GLY A 741 -5.70 27.85 -12.82
N PRO A 742 -6.66 28.75 -13.15
CA PRO A 742 -7.63 28.53 -14.21
C PRO A 742 -7.02 28.18 -15.57
N GLY A 743 -6.10 29.01 -16.08
CA GLY A 743 -5.46 28.78 -17.38
C GLY A 743 -4.75 27.43 -17.50
N PRO A 744 -3.83 27.07 -16.57
CA PRO A 744 -3.20 25.76 -16.56
C PRO A 744 -4.18 24.58 -16.48
N LEU A 745 -5.23 24.72 -15.67
CA LEU A 745 -6.25 23.68 -15.52
C LEU A 745 -7.03 23.49 -16.83
N ASP A 746 -7.51 24.57 -17.44
CA ASP A 746 -8.32 24.49 -18.66
C ASP A 746 -7.52 23.91 -19.83
N ALA A 747 -6.24 24.30 -19.96
CA ALA A 747 -5.32 23.76 -20.96
C ALA A 747 -5.13 22.24 -20.80
N PHE A 748 -5.01 21.75 -19.56
CA PHE A 748 -4.87 20.34 -19.27
C PHE A 748 -6.18 19.56 -19.51
N VAL A 749 -7.27 19.97 -18.85
CA VAL A 749 -8.53 19.22 -18.89
C VAL A 749 -9.12 19.21 -20.29
N GLY A 750 -9.06 20.32 -21.04
CA GLY A 750 -9.55 20.35 -22.43
C GLY A 750 -8.88 19.29 -23.31
N ARG A 751 -7.55 19.25 -23.31
CA ARG A 751 -6.78 18.24 -24.07
C ARG A 751 -7.07 16.82 -23.62
N TYR A 752 -7.27 16.63 -22.32
CA TYR A 752 -7.51 15.31 -21.78
C TYR A 752 -8.91 14.78 -22.16
N LEU A 753 -9.91 15.66 -22.19
CA LEU A 753 -11.24 15.31 -22.70
C LEU A 753 -11.17 14.87 -24.17
N ASP A 754 -10.43 15.62 -25.00
CA ASP A 754 -10.26 15.30 -26.43
C ASP A 754 -9.56 13.95 -26.62
N ASP A 755 -8.51 13.66 -25.84
CA ASP A 755 -7.76 12.40 -25.88
C ASP A 755 -8.61 11.17 -25.53
N LEU A 756 -9.66 11.33 -24.71
CA LEU A 756 -10.57 10.26 -24.31
C LEU A 756 -11.98 10.35 -24.92
N VAL A 757 -12.18 11.16 -25.97
CA VAL A 757 -13.49 11.27 -26.65
C VAL A 757 -14.00 9.92 -27.16
N GLY A 758 -13.10 9.08 -27.67
CA GLY A 758 -13.40 7.74 -28.18
C GLY A 758 -13.41 6.63 -27.11
N ASN A 759 -13.22 6.97 -25.83
CA ASN A 759 -13.17 6.03 -24.70
C ASN A 759 -12.25 4.81 -24.94
N ARG A 760 -11.16 4.98 -25.69
CA ARG A 760 -10.23 3.90 -26.10
C ARG A 760 -10.93 2.68 -26.72
N GLY A 761 -12.03 2.89 -27.44
CA GLY A 761 -12.82 1.83 -28.09
C GLY A 761 -13.89 1.18 -27.21
N SER A 762 -14.01 1.57 -25.94
CA SER A 762 -15.05 1.06 -25.04
C SER A 762 -16.46 1.29 -25.60
N ARG A 763 -17.35 0.35 -25.30
CA ARG A 763 -18.80 0.45 -25.56
C ARG A 763 -19.49 1.43 -24.63
N PHE A 764 -18.86 1.86 -23.53
CA PHE A 764 -19.42 2.88 -22.65
C PHE A 764 -19.59 4.22 -23.40
N LYS A 765 -20.77 4.83 -23.30
CA LYS A 765 -21.13 6.10 -23.99
C LYS A 765 -21.56 7.22 -23.05
N GLY A 766 -21.54 7.01 -21.74
CA GLY A 766 -21.94 8.01 -20.77
C GLY A 766 -20.85 9.05 -20.48
N PRO A 767 -21.21 10.10 -19.71
CA PRO A 767 -20.23 10.93 -19.00
C PRO A 767 -19.41 10.06 -18.03
N LYS A 768 -18.18 10.52 -17.75
CA LYS A 768 -17.16 9.77 -17.01
C LYS A 768 -16.91 10.40 -15.64
N SER A 769 -16.34 9.62 -14.73
CA SER A 769 -15.78 10.15 -13.49
C SER A 769 -14.43 10.86 -13.71
N PHE A 770 -14.16 11.91 -12.91
CA PHE A 770 -12.89 12.64 -12.90
C PHE A 770 -12.26 12.59 -11.52
N PHE A 771 -11.03 12.07 -11.41
CA PHE A 771 -10.32 11.98 -10.13
C PHE A 771 -9.73 13.32 -9.70
N TYR A 772 -9.83 13.68 -8.43
CA TYR A 772 -9.30 14.92 -7.89
C TYR A 772 -8.65 14.72 -6.52
N GLU A 773 -7.32 14.86 -6.49
CA GLU A 773 -6.46 14.77 -5.30
C GLU A 773 -6.44 16.12 -4.56
N ALA A 774 -7.57 16.49 -3.95
CA ALA A 774 -7.75 17.80 -3.34
C ALA A 774 -7.64 17.80 -1.80
N GLN A 775 -7.41 16.68 -1.14
CA GLN A 775 -7.38 16.60 0.32
C GLN A 775 -6.37 17.56 0.97
N GLU A 776 -5.22 17.77 0.32
CA GLU A 776 -4.21 18.74 0.79
C GLU A 776 -4.74 20.18 0.87
N THR A 777 -5.78 20.52 0.11
CA THR A 777 -6.43 21.83 0.19
C THR A 777 -7.17 22.04 1.51
N LEU A 778 -7.60 20.98 2.19
CA LEU A 778 -8.23 21.03 3.51
C LEU A 778 -7.20 21.37 4.62
N ARG A 779 -5.92 21.11 4.32
CA ARG A 779 -4.76 21.32 5.20
C ARG A 779 -4.01 22.63 4.89
N ALA A 780 -4.44 23.38 3.88
CA ALA A 780 -3.75 24.58 3.42
C ALA A 780 -3.72 25.69 4.48
N ALA A 781 -2.63 26.47 4.49
CA ALA A 781 -2.49 27.63 5.37
C ALA A 781 -3.53 28.72 5.05
N ASP A 782 -3.70 29.07 3.77
CA ASP A 782 -4.82 29.90 3.30
C ASP A 782 -6.06 29.04 3.04
N LYS A 783 -6.84 28.81 4.10
CA LYS A 783 -8.06 28.00 4.01
C LYS A 783 -9.12 28.62 3.10
N ALA A 784 -9.28 29.95 3.11
CA ALA A 784 -10.37 30.61 2.40
C ALA A 784 -10.11 30.67 0.89
N GLY A 785 -8.91 31.12 0.48
CA GLY A 785 -8.54 31.20 -0.94
C GLY A 785 -8.48 29.82 -1.58
N THR A 786 -7.86 28.84 -0.90
CA THR A 786 -7.75 27.48 -1.42
C THR A 786 -9.11 26.78 -1.49
N ARG A 787 -9.98 26.99 -0.49
CA ARG A 787 -11.38 26.51 -0.53
C ARG A 787 -12.11 27.04 -1.76
N LYS A 788 -12.12 28.38 -1.93
CA LYS A 788 -12.82 29.02 -3.05
C LYS A 788 -12.34 28.43 -4.37
N ARG A 789 -11.01 28.30 -4.54
CA ARG A 789 -10.43 27.74 -5.76
C ARG A 789 -10.85 26.30 -6.00
N ARG A 790 -10.85 25.45 -4.96
CA ARG A 790 -11.29 24.06 -5.06
C ARG A 790 -12.77 23.94 -5.45
N GLU A 791 -13.63 24.75 -4.85
CA GLU A 791 -15.07 24.75 -5.17
C GLU A 791 -15.31 25.20 -6.62
N GLU A 792 -14.62 26.24 -7.08
CA GLU A 792 -14.62 26.64 -8.50
C GLU A 792 -14.17 25.51 -9.43
N ILE A 793 -13.10 24.78 -9.07
CA ILE A 793 -12.61 23.64 -9.85
C ILE A 793 -13.69 22.55 -9.97
N ILE A 794 -14.32 22.18 -8.86
CA ILE A 794 -15.36 21.14 -8.86
C ILE A 794 -16.55 21.58 -9.71
N CYS A 795 -17.03 22.82 -9.58
CA CYS A 795 -18.09 23.36 -10.45
C CYS A 795 -17.68 23.29 -11.92
N ASN A 796 -16.48 23.79 -12.28
CA ASN A 796 -16.00 23.82 -13.66
C ASN A 796 -15.79 22.43 -14.28
N LEU A 797 -15.50 21.42 -13.45
CA LEU A 797 -15.42 20.03 -13.91
C LEU A 797 -16.81 19.47 -14.20
N LEU A 798 -17.78 19.71 -13.31
CA LEU A 798 -19.15 19.20 -13.44
C LEU A 798 -20.01 19.95 -14.48
N ASP A 799 -19.60 21.17 -14.87
CA ASP A 799 -20.20 21.94 -15.97
C ASP A 799 -19.88 21.36 -17.36
N ARG A 800 -18.93 20.41 -17.45
CA ARG A 800 -18.53 19.78 -18.72
C ARG A 800 -19.37 18.53 -18.95
N ASP A 801 -20.12 18.46 -20.05
CA ASP A 801 -20.97 17.31 -20.43
C ASP A 801 -20.28 15.93 -20.38
N ALA A 802 -18.96 15.90 -20.54
CA ALA A 802 -18.17 14.67 -20.51
C ALA A 802 -17.91 14.14 -19.08
N ILE A 803 -18.22 14.91 -18.03
CA ILE A 803 -17.94 14.62 -16.63
C ILE A 803 -19.23 14.78 -15.81
N ASN A 804 -19.65 13.72 -15.10
CA ASN A 804 -20.84 13.75 -14.24
C ASN A 804 -20.54 13.43 -12.77
N GLU A 805 -19.29 13.12 -12.44
CA GLU A 805 -18.88 12.73 -11.11
C GLU A 805 -17.43 13.14 -10.84
N VAL A 806 -17.17 13.73 -9.67
CA VAL A 806 -15.82 14.01 -9.18
C VAL A 806 -15.46 13.01 -8.08
N LEU A 807 -14.34 12.30 -8.24
CA LEU A 807 -13.83 11.35 -7.25
C LEU A 807 -12.81 12.07 -6.36
N LEU A 808 -13.17 12.36 -5.11
CA LEU A 808 -12.30 13.06 -4.18
C LEU A 808 -11.43 12.08 -3.40
N TYR A 809 -10.11 12.22 -3.55
CA TYR A 809 -9.16 11.36 -2.87
C TYR A 809 -9.03 11.68 -1.38
N GLU A 810 -8.89 10.59 -0.61
CA GLU A 810 -8.74 10.41 0.83
C GLU A 810 -9.97 10.75 1.67
N ALA A 811 -10.96 9.84 1.65
CA ALA A 811 -12.22 9.93 2.38
C ALA A 811 -12.06 10.35 3.85
N ALA A 812 -11.03 9.83 4.53
CA ALA A 812 -10.65 10.18 5.89
C ALA A 812 -10.54 11.71 6.12
N ASP A 813 -9.96 12.45 5.18
CA ASP A 813 -9.82 13.90 5.32
C ASP A 813 -11.16 14.61 5.13
N TRP A 814 -11.91 14.27 4.10
CA TRP A 814 -13.20 14.91 3.82
C TRP A 814 -14.23 14.68 4.91
N THR A 815 -14.27 13.45 5.45
CA THR A 815 -15.23 13.06 6.49
C THR A 815 -14.91 13.67 7.86
N TYR A 816 -13.64 13.93 8.18
CA TYR A 816 -13.23 14.39 9.51
C TYR A 816 -12.73 15.84 9.58
N TYR A 817 -12.28 16.46 8.48
CA TYR A 817 -11.78 17.85 8.52
C TYR A 817 -12.87 18.88 8.18
N LEU A 818 -13.95 18.47 7.54
CA LEU A 818 -15.10 19.34 7.31
C LEU A 818 -16.01 19.35 8.56
N PRO A 819 -16.27 20.51 9.17
CA PRO A 819 -17.07 20.59 10.38
C PRO A 819 -18.54 20.32 10.04
N LEU A 820 -19.13 19.29 10.67
CA LEU A 820 -20.54 18.92 10.44
C LEU A 820 -21.53 20.01 10.87
N SER A 821 -21.11 20.95 11.71
CA SER A 821 -21.89 22.12 12.13
C SER A 821 -22.02 23.19 11.04
N ASP A 822 -21.07 23.29 10.12
CA ASP A 822 -21.17 24.18 8.96
C ASP A 822 -21.74 23.38 7.79
N ARG A 823 -23.05 23.55 7.55
CA ARG A 823 -23.76 22.82 6.50
C ARG A 823 -23.26 23.19 5.11
N GLU A 824 -22.94 24.46 4.88
CA GLU A 824 -22.45 24.92 3.58
C GLU A 824 -21.14 24.22 3.22
N LEU A 825 -20.23 24.11 4.19
CA LEU A 825 -18.95 23.40 4.04
C LEU A 825 -19.11 21.89 3.95
N SER A 826 -19.80 21.28 4.91
CA SER A 826 -19.82 19.82 5.06
C SER A 826 -20.68 19.14 3.99
N THR A 827 -21.74 19.79 3.51
CA THR A 827 -22.67 19.19 2.54
C THR A 827 -22.29 19.45 1.08
N HIS A 828 -21.14 20.06 0.82
CA HIS A 828 -20.79 20.62 -0.50
C HIS A 828 -21.88 21.55 -1.03
N GLY A 829 -22.42 22.42 -0.17
CA GLY A 829 -23.54 23.34 -0.48
C GLY A 829 -23.28 24.27 -1.65
N PHE A 830 -22.01 24.56 -1.95
CA PHE A 830 -21.60 25.36 -3.10
C PHE A 830 -22.10 24.78 -4.44
N LEU A 831 -22.33 23.47 -4.52
CA LEU A 831 -22.85 22.80 -5.71
C LEU A 831 -24.25 23.28 -6.10
N ASP A 832 -25.04 23.74 -5.14
CA ASP A 832 -26.37 24.31 -5.40
C ASP A 832 -26.29 25.68 -6.09
N ARG A 833 -25.10 26.29 -6.13
CA ARG A 833 -24.81 27.58 -6.76
C ARG A 833 -23.89 27.48 -7.98
N CYS A 834 -23.42 26.29 -8.35
CA CYS A 834 -22.71 26.14 -9.63
C CYS A 834 -23.66 26.56 -10.77
N ALA A 835 -23.13 27.26 -11.77
CA ALA A 835 -23.88 27.47 -13.01
C ALA A 835 -24.21 26.10 -13.62
N LYS A 836 -25.39 25.98 -14.26
CA LYS A 836 -25.81 24.79 -15.00
C LYS A 836 -25.87 25.11 -16.48
#